data_AF-A0A3B9CS83-F1
#
_entry.id   AF-A0A3B9CS83-F1
#
_cell.length_a   1.000
_cell.length_b   1.000
_cell.length_c   1.000
_cell.angle_alpha   90.00
_cell.angle_beta   90.00
_cell.angle_gamma   90.00
#
_symmetry.space_group_name_H-M   'P 1'
#
loop_
_entity.id
_entity.type
_entity.pdbx_description
1 polymer ?
#
loop_
_entity_poly.entity_id
_entity_poly.type
_entity_poly.pdbx_seq_one_letter_code
_entity_poly.pdbx_strand_id
1 'polypeptide(L)'
;MKRTLFGFLAAVLTVSASAQLPQIRITSVYPAGAQQGTTVDVTVSVGTDIDEAVELLFSHPGLKATAKKDGNGNPVANQFSVAIDKSVPPGLYDVRMRGPFGVSNPRTFRVDTIPEFPETEPNNLPEQAMAVTLGSVINSRANSAADVDVYTVDVKAGQVVVVRAEAAVIDSLMQPVVELFDANGRRVAFARRQRQQDPVVLYKSAADQKLRIKVRDTVYGGSNDYGYRLVVDSRMLIDAVSPQVVQGGTNAKVTVIGRNIPGGQDAGQTLNGVPLQKKEVTVQVPAAGSGVGADSAATSIDSAIIGIDGSLISFAVRSAAVNAVSHSDEAGAITLPAAVSGSFETEQDEDTIRFAAKAGEKWQINVLAHRLGSSADPSMIVEQITKADDGTETYKRLAREDEGKVNPGGGNLPTLTTDPAYLFTAPADGEYRLRLRDRFAASRGSADLTWSVTIDPPTADYQVVVFDSFPSVDGKQPPATGSVSIRRGGTYYIPVYAYRSGGHSAEIKLTVEGLPKGVTCAPASILPGRQDSTLVFSAAHDAAESAAPVRITATSVNGDQTTTRTARVATLVHAGVNGLPRTGRASSTLVVGVMRDEQPFHVEPGIVTAEMTQDQQLLIPLKLTRRAGFDNKVDIAFAGQPGNVDIPKVAIEKGKDSAVARFYFKENAAVGPATLLMYVTGQVPYRRRIWLVSQAQEKVKAATDQLAATQKKLTDAKAVQEAGTKKVAELTAMLKTYDEQLKAEMTAMKTAQQELNKAVAGKVEATKQLLALQEKLKAVSAQKTEDVDAAIKAVEEATAAVVAATKPVTDLSTKLQTLSGQVAAKKKLVDQKVAQVNSAKAEMTKQQVTVEKAKADVVAAEANVKAREAAKKAADEEVKKAEAATKPQNKNYRTIAVPVRLNVHMTPGKVAAAV
;
A
#
# COMPACT_ATOMS: atom_id res chain seq x y z
N MET A 1 -39.28 -53.65 -7.95
CA MET A 1 -39.06 -52.75 -6.81
C MET A 1 -38.01 -51.71 -7.20
N LYS A 2 -38.43 -50.45 -7.32
CA LYS A 2 -37.64 -49.36 -7.92
C LYS A 2 -36.70 -48.72 -6.89
N ARG A 3 -35.45 -48.49 -7.32
CA ARG A 3 -34.36 -47.83 -6.59
C ARG A 3 -34.72 -46.38 -6.28
N THR A 4 -34.67 -45.99 -5.01
CA THR A 4 -34.82 -44.60 -4.53
C THR A 4 -33.46 -43.91 -4.56
N LEU A 5 -33.34 -42.89 -5.41
CA LEU A 5 -32.19 -42.00 -5.54
C LEU A 5 -32.34 -40.89 -4.48
N PHE A 6 -31.43 -40.82 -3.50
CA PHE A 6 -31.35 -39.70 -2.55
C PHE A 6 -30.74 -38.50 -3.28
N GLY A 7 -31.55 -37.50 -3.60
CA GLY A 7 -31.09 -36.19 -4.08
C GLY A 7 -30.51 -35.38 -2.93
N PHE A 8 -29.20 -35.13 -2.97
CA PHE A 8 -28.55 -34.14 -2.11
C PHE A 8 -29.03 -32.74 -2.51
N LEU A 9 -29.87 -32.13 -1.69
CA LEU A 9 -30.22 -30.72 -1.82
C LEU A 9 -29.03 -29.90 -1.32
N ALA A 10 -28.21 -29.39 -2.24
CA ALA A 10 -27.18 -28.40 -1.92
C ALA A 10 -27.88 -27.13 -1.43
N ALA A 11 -27.96 -26.95 -0.11
CA ALA A 11 -28.35 -25.70 0.49
C ALA A 11 -27.27 -24.65 0.15
N VAL A 12 -27.50 -23.88 -0.90
CA VAL A 12 -26.77 -22.64 -1.16
C VAL A 12 -27.07 -21.72 0.02
N LEU A 13 -26.19 -21.73 1.02
CA LEU A 13 -26.11 -20.71 2.05
C LEU A 13 -25.85 -19.39 1.32
N THR A 14 -26.93 -18.67 1.01
CA THR A 14 -26.86 -17.27 0.61
C THR A 14 -26.40 -16.49 1.83
N VAL A 15 -25.09 -16.36 1.99
CA VAL A 15 -24.51 -15.34 2.86
C VAL A 15 -25.00 -14.01 2.30
N SER A 16 -26.02 -13.44 2.93
CA SER A 16 -26.47 -12.09 2.63
C SER A 16 -25.34 -11.15 3.04
N ALA A 17 -24.40 -10.91 2.13
CA ALA A 17 -23.36 -9.92 2.27
C ALA A 17 -24.04 -8.54 2.35
N SER A 18 -24.37 -8.11 3.56
CA SER A 18 -24.84 -6.77 3.85
C SER A 18 -23.65 -5.82 3.72
N ALA A 19 -23.27 -5.54 2.48
CA ALA A 19 -22.06 -4.80 2.17
C ALA A 19 -22.23 -3.31 2.52
N GLN A 20 -21.40 -2.86 3.47
CA GLN A 20 -21.05 -1.47 3.72
C GLN A 20 -20.39 -0.85 2.49
N LEU A 21 -20.27 0.48 2.46
CA LEU A 21 -19.45 1.15 1.43
C LEU A 21 -17.99 0.64 1.48
N PRO A 22 -17.28 0.60 0.34
CA PRO A 22 -15.93 0.03 0.27
C PRO A 22 -14.95 0.68 1.24
N GLN A 23 -14.09 -0.16 1.80
CA GLN A 23 -12.96 0.24 2.62
C GLN A 23 -11.88 -0.84 2.56
N ILE A 24 -10.62 -0.41 2.36
CA ILE A 24 -9.49 -1.34 2.25
C ILE A 24 -9.38 -2.19 3.52
N ARG A 25 -9.26 -3.50 3.34
CA ARG A 25 -8.85 -4.45 4.38
C ARG A 25 -7.86 -5.44 3.76
N ILE A 26 -6.80 -5.76 4.48
CA ILE A 26 -5.80 -6.74 4.04
C ILE A 26 -5.76 -7.89 5.03
N THR A 27 -5.56 -9.09 4.50
CA THR A 27 -5.43 -10.33 5.28
C THR A 27 -4.02 -10.89 5.22
N SER A 28 -3.16 -10.40 4.33
CA SER A 28 -1.73 -10.76 4.35
C SER A 28 -0.93 -9.81 3.47
N VAL A 29 0.38 -9.78 3.73
CA VAL A 29 1.39 -9.29 2.78
C VAL A 29 2.38 -10.42 2.54
N TYR A 30 3.04 -10.45 1.39
CA TYR A 30 4.04 -11.47 1.09
C TYR A 30 5.23 -10.96 0.30
N PRO A 31 6.47 -11.22 0.75
CA PRO A 31 6.79 -11.86 2.02
C PRO A 31 6.30 -11.03 3.23
N ALA A 32 6.05 -11.69 4.36
CA ALA A 32 5.59 -11.06 5.60
C ALA A 32 6.76 -10.61 6.50
N GLY A 33 7.96 -10.54 5.93
CA GLY A 33 9.18 -10.15 6.62
C GLY A 33 10.34 -10.03 5.65
N ALA A 34 11.46 -9.49 6.15
CA ALA A 34 12.73 -9.46 5.45
C ALA A 34 13.89 -9.09 6.39
N GLN A 35 15.11 -9.34 5.90
CA GLN A 35 16.34 -9.04 6.62
C GLN A 35 16.61 -7.53 6.71
N GLN A 36 17.04 -7.03 7.86
CA GLN A 36 17.51 -5.66 8.02
C GLN A 36 18.68 -5.32 7.07
N GLY A 37 18.63 -4.13 6.47
CA GLY A 37 19.64 -3.67 5.50
C GLY A 37 19.43 -4.18 4.07
N THR A 38 18.27 -4.76 3.76
CA THR A 38 17.93 -5.28 2.42
C THR A 38 16.75 -4.53 1.82
N THR A 39 16.50 -4.78 0.53
CA THR A 39 15.27 -4.37 -0.15
C THR A 39 14.55 -5.61 -0.63
N VAL A 40 13.24 -5.68 -0.39
CA VAL A 40 12.40 -6.82 -0.75
C VAL A 40 11.15 -6.36 -1.49
N ASP A 41 10.73 -7.12 -2.51
CA ASP A 41 9.48 -6.86 -3.20
C ASP A 41 8.31 -7.54 -2.47
N VAL A 42 7.42 -6.73 -1.90
CA VAL A 42 6.24 -7.15 -1.15
C VAL A 42 4.98 -7.03 -2.01
N THR A 43 4.17 -8.07 -2.01
CA THR A 43 2.90 -8.17 -2.71
C THR A 43 1.74 -8.25 -1.71
N VAL A 44 0.69 -7.47 -1.94
CA VAL A 44 -0.59 -7.60 -1.23
C VAL A 44 -1.58 -8.34 -2.13
N SER A 45 -1.59 -9.67 -2.03
CA SER A 45 -2.39 -10.52 -2.93
C SER A 45 -3.80 -10.82 -2.39
N VAL A 46 -4.07 -10.58 -1.10
CA VAL A 46 -5.34 -10.93 -0.47
C VAL A 46 -5.86 -9.80 0.40
N GLY A 47 -7.15 -9.52 0.24
CA GLY A 47 -7.83 -8.45 0.94
C GLY A 47 -9.17 -8.10 0.30
N THR A 48 -9.88 -7.17 0.90
CA THR A 48 -11.10 -6.57 0.36
C THR A 48 -10.82 -5.13 -0.03
N ASP A 49 -11.35 -4.71 -1.17
CA ASP A 49 -11.24 -3.33 -1.65
C ASP A 49 -9.80 -2.83 -1.86
N ILE A 50 -8.87 -3.72 -2.20
CA ILE A 50 -7.44 -3.41 -2.41
C ILE A 50 -7.12 -2.87 -3.81
N ASP A 51 -8.10 -2.27 -4.49
CA ASP A 51 -7.90 -1.76 -5.85
C ASP A 51 -7.04 -0.48 -5.83
N GLU A 52 -6.13 -0.34 -6.81
CA GLU A 52 -5.32 0.88 -6.99
C GLU A 52 -4.55 1.28 -5.72
N ALA A 53 -3.97 0.30 -5.02
CA ALA A 53 -3.04 0.55 -3.92
C ALA A 53 -1.95 1.53 -4.35
N VAL A 54 -1.74 2.58 -3.57
CA VAL A 54 -0.71 3.61 -3.88
C VAL A 54 0.50 3.52 -2.96
N GLU A 55 0.35 2.93 -1.77
CA GLU A 55 1.42 2.94 -0.75
C GLU A 55 1.26 1.81 0.28
N LEU A 56 2.40 1.32 0.80
CA LEU A 56 2.46 0.60 2.07
C LEU A 56 3.00 1.53 3.16
N LEU A 57 2.30 1.58 4.29
CA LEU A 57 2.65 2.38 5.46
C LEU A 57 3.20 1.46 6.55
N PHE A 58 4.40 1.74 7.03
CA PHE A 58 5.03 1.00 8.12
C PHE A 58 5.05 1.79 9.41
N SER A 59 4.96 1.07 10.53
CA SER A 59 5.05 1.64 11.89
C SER A 59 6.42 2.20 12.28
N HIS A 60 7.47 1.90 11.52
CA HIS A 60 8.83 2.38 11.79
C HIS A 60 9.40 3.09 10.55
N PRO A 61 9.98 4.31 10.70
CA PRO A 61 10.39 5.15 9.57
C PRO A 61 11.55 4.59 8.74
N GLY A 62 12.30 3.63 9.29
CA GLY A 62 13.35 2.89 8.58
C GLY A 62 12.84 1.79 7.64
N LEU A 63 11.53 1.55 7.57
CA LEU A 63 10.91 0.70 6.55
C LEU A 63 10.18 1.59 5.54
N LYS A 64 10.67 1.63 4.30
CA LYS A 64 10.16 2.55 3.26
C LYS A 64 9.73 1.76 2.04
N ALA A 65 8.47 1.92 1.65
CA ALA A 65 7.92 1.32 0.44
C ALA A 65 7.90 2.30 -0.73
N THR A 66 8.17 1.78 -1.91
CA THR A 66 7.90 2.45 -3.18
C THR A 66 7.12 1.51 -4.09
N ALA A 67 6.23 2.04 -4.93
CA ALA A 67 5.50 1.20 -5.88
C ALA A 67 6.50 0.53 -6.84
N LYS A 68 6.42 -0.80 -6.96
CA LYS A 68 7.24 -1.56 -7.90
C LYS A 68 6.82 -1.19 -9.33
N LYS A 69 7.78 -1.03 -10.24
CA LYS A 69 7.51 -0.65 -11.63
C LYS A 69 7.75 -1.80 -12.61
N ASP A 70 6.97 -1.88 -13.68
CA ASP A 70 7.20 -2.77 -14.82
C ASP A 70 8.31 -2.24 -15.74
N GLY A 71 8.63 -3.00 -16.80
CA GLY A 71 9.65 -2.60 -17.79
C GLY A 71 9.33 -1.32 -18.56
N ASN A 72 8.09 -0.82 -18.49
CA ASN A 72 7.64 0.42 -19.10
C ASN A 72 7.58 1.59 -18.09
N GLY A 73 7.97 1.35 -16.83
CA GLY A 73 7.96 2.34 -15.76
C GLY A 73 6.60 2.52 -15.07
N ASN A 74 5.59 1.70 -15.37
CA ASN A 74 4.28 1.78 -14.74
C ASN A 74 4.26 1.02 -13.41
N PRO A 75 3.57 1.51 -12.37
CA PRO A 75 3.36 0.75 -11.14
C PRO A 75 2.69 -0.61 -11.40
N VAL A 76 3.28 -1.67 -10.86
CA VAL A 76 2.69 -3.01 -10.83
C VAL A 76 1.68 -3.04 -9.69
N ALA A 77 0.44 -3.39 -9.99
CA ALA A 77 -0.66 -3.37 -9.02
C ALA A 77 -0.31 -4.20 -7.77
N ASN A 78 -0.50 -3.58 -6.60
CA ASN A 78 -0.32 -4.20 -5.28
C ASN A 78 1.08 -4.77 -5.02
N GLN A 79 2.10 -4.34 -5.76
CA GLN A 79 3.50 -4.71 -5.54
C GLN A 79 4.34 -3.49 -5.18
N PHE A 80 5.18 -3.65 -4.17
CA PHE A 80 5.96 -2.58 -3.57
C PHE A 80 7.38 -3.05 -3.32
N SER A 81 8.37 -2.24 -3.65
CA SER A 81 9.76 -2.46 -3.22
C SER A 81 9.96 -1.79 -1.86
N VAL A 82 10.26 -2.59 -0.84
CA VAL A 82 10.38 -2.17 0.56
C VAL A 82 11.84 -2.22 0.98
N ALA A 83 12.43 -1.05 1.21
CA ALA A 83 13.78 -0.90 1.76
C ALA A 83 13.72 -0.90 3.29
N ILE A 84 14.60 -1.69 3.92
CA ILE A 84 14.71 -1.83 5.37
C ILE A 84 16.08 -1.33 5.79
N ASP A 85 16.14 -0.23 6.54
CA ASP A 85 17.40 0.32 7.04
C ASP A 85 18.12 -0.67 7.97
N LYS A 86 19.45 -0.70 7.93
CA LYS A 86 20.27 -1.63 8.74
C LYS A 86 20.13 -1.39 10.26
N SER A 87 19.74 -0.19 10.66
CA SER A 87 19.55 0.20 12.06
C SER A 87 18.16 -0.15 12.62
N VAL A 88 17.25 -0.65 11.79
CA VAL A 88 15.93 -1.10 12.26
C VAL A 88 16.14 -2.32 13.17
N PRO A 89 15.75 -2.26 14.46
CA PRO A 89 15.90 -3.41 15.34
C PRO A 89 15.13 -4.64 14.82
N PRO A 90 15.68 -5.86 14.94
CA PRO A 90 14.93 -7.08 14.66
C PRO A 90 13.69 -7.16 15.55
N GLY A 91 12.52 -7.43 14.97
CA GLY A 91 11.27 -7.24 15.69
C GLY A 91 10.02 -7.36 14.83
N LEU A 92 8.89 -6.99 15.43
CA LEU A 92 7.59 -6.95 14.79
C LEU A 92 7.19 -5.50 14.53
N TYR A 93 6.69 -5.25 13.33
CA TYR A 93 6.26 -3.94 12.88
C TYR A 93 4.89 -4.06 12.21
N ASP A 94 4.02 -3.06 12.35
CA ASP A 94 2.80 -3.03 11.53
C ASP A 94 3.12 -2.56 10.11
N VAL A 95 2.47 -3.18 9.15
CA VAL A 95 2.30 -2.73 7.76
C VAL A 95 0.81 -2.53 7.46
N ARG A 96 0.49 -1.45 6.77
CA ARG A 96 -0.85 -1.12 6.25
C ARG A 96 -0.74 -0.79 4.78
N MET A 97 -1.85 -0.88 4.07
CA MET A 97 -1.99 -0.46 2.68
C MET A 97 -2.87 0.79 2.59
N ARG A 98 -2.49 1.75 1.74
CA ARG A 98 -3.32 2.92 1.38
C ARG A 98 -3.72 2.87 -0.09
N GLY A 99 -4.94 3.29 -0.39
CA GLY A 99 -5.48 3.48 -1.73
C GLY A 99 -6.76 4.33 -1.70
N PRO A 100 -7.51 4.40 -2.82
CA PRO A 100 -8.68 5.26 -2.95
C PRO A 100 -9.79 5.02 -1.89
N PHE A 101 -9.85 3.81 -1.33
CA PHE A 101 -10.82 3.42 -0.29
C PHE A 101 -10.27 3.53 1.13
N GLY A 102 -9.23 4.34 1.33
CA GLY A 102 -8.67 4.68 2.64
C GLY A 102 -7.43 3.85 3.01
N VAL A 103 -7.29 3.58 4.30
CA VAL A 103 -6.18 2.81 4.88
C VAL A 103 -6.69 1.49 5.46
N SER A 104 -5.89 0.43 5.29
CA SER A 104 -6.24 -0.90 5.78
C SER A 104 -6.04 -1.06 7.29
N ASN A 105 -6.63 -2.13 7.83
CA ASN A 105 -6.17 -2.72 9.09
C ASN A 105 -4.66 -3.05 9.03
N PRO A 106 -3.96 -3.10 10.17
CA PRO A 106 -2.55 -3.47 10.17
C PRO A 106 -2.39 -4.99 10.03
N ARG A 107 -1.27 -5.42 9.45
CA ARG A 107 -0.70 -6.77 9.54
C ARG A 107 0.71 -6.69 10.09
N THR A 108 1.19 -7.75 10.70
CA THR A 108 2.56 -7.81 11.20
C THR A 108 3.55 -8.05 10.06
N PHE A 109 4.67 -7.33 10.08
CA PHE A 109 5.83 -7.49 9.23
C PHE A 109 7.06 -7.75 10.11
N ARG A 110 7.79 -8.82 9.82
CA ARG A 110 8.86 -9.35 10.65
C ARG A 110 10.23 -8.94 10.11
N VAL A 111 11.01 -8.19 10.88
CA VAL A 111 12.40 -7.86 10.53
C VAL A 111 13.36 -8.79 11.28
N ASP A 112 14.31 -9.37 10.56
CA ASP A 112 15.27 -10.35 11.06
C ASP A 112 16.72 -9.96 10.71
N THR A 113 17.70 -10.67 11.29
CA THR A 113 19.14 -10.46 11.08
C THR A 113 19.75 -11.39 10.05
N ILE A 114 19.12 -12.54 9.76
CA ILE A 114 19.65 -13.56 8.85
C ILE A 114 19.02 -13.45 7.45
N PRO A 115 19.68 -13.98 6.39
CA PRO A 115 19.16 -13.90 5.02
C PRO A 115 17.79 -14.57 4.85
N GLU A 116 16.95 -13.97 4.01
CA GLU A 116 15.62 -14.49 3.68
C GLU A 116 15.47 -14.75 2.19
N PHE A 117 14.80 -15.85 1.83
CA PHE A 117 14.58 -16.28 0.46
C PHE A 117 13.10 -16.62 0.23
N PRO A 118 12.54 -16.41 -0.97
CA PRO A 118 11.22 -16.93 -1.31
C PRO A 118 11.28 -18.45 -1.49
N GLU A 119 10.18 -19.14 -1.20
CA GLU A 119 10.03 -20.54 -1.61
C GLU A 119 10.07 -20.70 -3.14
N THR A 120 10.41 -21.90 -3.60
CA THR A 120 10.34 -22.29 -5.01
C THR A 120 9.45 -23.51 -5.15
N GLU A 121 8.38 -23.36 -5.92
CA GLU A 121 7.37 -24.39 -6.19
C GLU A 121 7.61 -25.06 -7.58
N PRO A 122 7.22 -26.33 -7.77
CA PRO A 122 6.60 -27.21 -6.78
C PRO A 122 7.61 -27.76 -5.77
N ASN A 123 7.27 -27.81 -4.48
CA ASN A 123 8.05 -28.46 -3.42
C ASN A 123 7.22 -29.49 -2.63
N ASN A 124 6.13 -29.97 -3.22
CA ASN A 124 5.06 -30.72 -2.56
C ASN A 124 5.43 -32.17 -2.19
N LEU A 125 6.48 -32.70 -2.82
CA LEU A 125 6.90 -34.09 -2.72
C LEU A 125 8.36 -34.21 -2.27
N PRO A 126 8.77 -35.32 -1.61
CA PRO A 126 10.15 -35.55 -1.20
C PRO A 126 11.21 -35.35 -2.30
N GLU A 127 10.91 -35.73 -3.53
CA GLU A 127 11.76 -35.59 -4.72
C GLU A 127 11.78 -34.17 -5.31
N GLN A 128 10.83 -33.34 -4.91
CA GLN A 128 10.71 -31.93 -5.29
C GLN A 128 11.25 -30.98 -4.19
N ALA A 129 11.74 -31.54 -3.08
CA ALA A 129 12.05 -30.77 -1.90
C ALA A 129 13.04 -29.64 -2.18
N MET A 130 12.69 -28.42 -1.76
CA MET A 130 13.55 -27.25 -1.93
C MET A 130 14.76 -27.36 -0.99
N ALA A 131 15.98 -27.33 -1.54
CA ALA A 131 17.19 -27.25 -0.72
C ALA A 131 17.29 -25.87 -0.07
N VAL A 132 17.55 -25.82 1.23
CA VAL A 132 17.71 -24.60 2.03
C VAL A 132 19.04 -24.61 2.75
N THR A 133 19.55 -23.42 3.05
CA THR A 133 20.82 -23.26 3.77
C THR A 133 20.55 -23.08 5.27
N LEU A 134 21.32 -23.76 6.12
CA LEU A 134 21.27 -23.51 7.56
C LEU A 134 21.70 -22.06 7.87
N GLY A 135 20.90 -21.35 8.64
CA GLY A 135 21.07 -19.91 8.90
C GLY A 135 20.28 -19.03 7.94
N SER A 136 19.14 -19.51 7.43
CA SER A 136 18.25 -18.74 6.53
C SER A 136 16.79 -18.81 6.96
N VAL A 137 16.00 -17.87 6.44
CA VAL A 137 14.54 -17.89 6.50
C VAL A 137 14.00 -18.12 5.10
N ILE A 138 13.02 -19.01 4.96
CA ILE A 138 12.24 -19.14 3.74
C ILE A 138 10.86 -18.51 3.98
N ASN A 139 10.50 -17.53 3.16
CA ASN A 139 9.15 -17.01 3.11
C ASN A 139 8.31 -17.94 2.24
N SER A 140 7.28 -18.54 2.84
CA SER A 140 6.54 -19.67 2.27
C SER A 140 5.03 -19.50 2.41
N ARG A 141 4.25 -20.28 1.65
CA ARG A 141 2.79 -20.28 1.66
C ARG A 141 2.24 -21.67 1.34
N ALA A 142 1.41 -22.19 2.24
CA ALA A 142 0.48 -23.28 1.93
C ALA A 142 -0.68 -22.73 1.06
N ASN A 143 -0.40 -22.53 -0.22
CA ASN A 143 -1.18 -21.69 -1.14
C ASN A 143 -2.38 -22.42 -1.74
N SER A 144 -2.49 -23.74 -1.53
CA SER A 144 -3.58 -24.58 -2.01
C SER A 144 -4.12 -25.53 -0.92
N ALA A 145 -5.30 -26.11 -1.13
CA ALA A 145 -5.85 -27.07 -0.17
C ALA A 145 -5.00 -28.36 -0.16
N ALA A 146 -4.72 -28.89 1.04
CA ALA A 146 -3.86 -30.05 1.26
C ALA A 146 -2.39 -29.89 0.82
N ASP A 147 -1.92 -28.65 0.72
CA ASP A 147 -0.53 -28.32 0.46
C ASP A 147 0.42 -28.88 1.54
N VAL A 148 1.57 -29.38 1.12
CA VAL A 148 2.62 -29.89 2.00
C VAL A 148 3.97 -29.46 1.44
N ASP A 149 4.54 -28.42 2.03
CA ASP A 149 5.85 -27.94 1.63
C ASP A 149 6.96 -28.84 2.17
N VAL A 150 7.86 -29.27 1.27
CA VAL A 150 9.02 -30.11 1.61
C VAL A 150 10.32 -29.37 1.34
N TYR A 151 11.19 -29.35 2.34
CA TYR A 151 12.53 -28.74 2.27
C TYR A 151 13.61 -29.75 2.63
N THR A 152 14.86 -29.49 2.22
CA THR A 152 16.03 -30.23 2.69
C THR A 152 17.13 -29.32 3.19
N VAL A 153 17.82 -29.71 4.24
CA VAL A 153 18.99 -28.99 4.79
C VAL A 153 20.11 -29.97 5.08
N ASP A 154 21.31 -29.66 4.60
CA ASP A 154 22.51 -30.44 4.89
C ASP A 154 23.05 -30.03 6.28
N VAL A 155 23.29 -31.02 7.14
CA VAL A 155 23.83 -30.82 8.50
C VAL A 155 24.98 -31.77 8.77
N LYS A 156 25.92 -31.33 9.59
CA LYS A 156 27.09 -32.12 10.04
C LYS A 156 26.82 -32.83 11.36
N ALA A 157 27.56 -33.91 11.61
CA ALA A 157 27.54 -34.58 12.90
C ALA A 157 27.84 -33.57 14.03
N GLY A 158 27.01 -33.57 15.08
CA GLY A 158 27.10 -32.66 16.22
C GLY A 158 26.46 -31.28 16.02
N GLN A 159 26.11 -30.88 14.79
CA GLN A 159 25.41 -29.61 14.56
C GLN A 159 23.97 -29.66 15.06
N VAL A 160 23.52 -28.54 15.63
CA VAL A 160 22.12 -28.33 16.02
C VAL A 160 21.41 -27.57 14.90
N VAL A 161 20.23 -28.06 14.54
CA VAL A 161 19.27 -27.35 13.70
C VAL A 161 18.05 -26.96 14.55
N VAL A 162 17.66 -25.71 14.43
CA VAL A 162 16.45 -25.12 14.98
C VAL A 162 15.54 -24.77 13.81
N VAL A 163 14.34 -25.33 13.78
CA VAL A 163 13.33 -25.07 12.76
C VAL A 163 12.13 -24.41 13.43
N ARG A 164 11.76 -23.20 13.01
CA ARG A 164 10.53 -22.51 13.42
C ARG A 164 9.66 -22.27 12.20
N ALA A 165 8.37 -22.57 12.29
CA ALA A 165 7.40 -22.13 11.30
C ALA A 165 6.57 -21.00 11.92
N GLU A 166 6.93 -19.75 11.63
CA GLU A 166 6.26 -18.58 12.18
C GLU A 166 5.04 -18.22 11.32
N ALA A 167 3.84 -18.45 11.85
CA ALA A 167 2.57 -18.15 11.20
C ALA A 167 1.74 -17.20 12.06
N ALA A 168 1.51 -17.55 13.33
CA ALA A 168 0.74 -16.72 14.26
C ALA A 168 1.41 -15.36 14.48
N VAL A 169 2.74 -15.33 14.58
CA VAL A 169 3.54 -14.09 14.73
C VAL A 169 3.32 -13.10 13.57
N ILE A 170 2.98 -13.57 12.37
CA ILE A 170 2.74 -12.75 11.18
C ILE A 170 1.25 -12.62 10.82
N ASP A 171 0.37 -12.82 11.80
CA ASP A 171 -1.09 -12.78 11.66
C ASP A 171 -1.65 -13.81 10.66
N SER A 172 -0.94 -14.91 10.37
CA SER A 172 -1.38 -15.91 9.39
C SER A 172 -2.55 -16.74 9.90
N LEU A 173 -3.35 -17.23 8.95
CA LEU A 173 -4.47 -18.14 9.20
C LEU A 173 -3.99 -19.60 9.38
N MET A 174 -2.74 -19.88 8.99
CA MET A 174 -2.13 -21.20 9.07
C MET A 174 -1.85 -21.62 10.52
N GLN A 175 -2.11 -22.88 10.83
CA GLN A 175 -1.67 -23.54 12.07
C GLN A 175 -0.61 -24.58 11.72
N PRO A 176 0.67 -24.19 11.59
CA PRO A 176 1.68 -25.07 11.02
C PRO A 176 2.01 -26.28 11.89
N VAL A 177 2.31 -27.38 11.22
CA VAL A 177 2.91 -28.61 11.76
C VAL A 177 4.26 -28.80 11.08
N VAL A 178 5.30 -29.04 11.87
CA VAL A 178 6.66 -29.30 11.37
C VAL A 178 7.05 -30.73 11.69
N GLU A 179 7.52 -31.46 10.69
CA GLU A 179 8.06 -32.81 10.81
C GLU A 179 9.46 -32.88 10.20
N LEU A 180 10.42 -33.44 10.94
CA LEU A 180 11.80 -33.57 10.51
C LEU A 180 12.15 -35.04 10.29
N PHE A 181 12.73 -35.39 9.15
CA PHE A 181 13.13 -36.74 8.78
C PHE A 181 14.64 -36.82 8.51
N ASP A 182 15.26 -37.91 8.93
CA ASP A 182 16.65 -38.23 8.62
C ASP A 182 16.84 -38.76 7.19
N ALA A 183 18.10 -39.01 6.82
CA ALA A 183 18.45 -39.55 5.50
C ALA A 183 17.85 -40.95 5.21
N ASN A 184 17.47 -41.71 6.24
CA ASN A 184 16.82 -43.02 6.10
C ASN A 184 15.28 -42.90 6.01
N GLY A 185 14.74 -41.69 6.04
CA GLY A 185 13.30 -41.44 6.03
C GLY A 185 12.61 -41.67 7.37
N ARG A 186 13.36 -41.83 8.47
CA ARG A 186 12.78 -41.91 9.81
C ARG A 186 12.48 -40.51 10.32
N ARG A 187 11.28 -40.30 10.87
CA ARG A 187 10.93 -39.03 11.54
C ARG A 187 11.73 -38.92 12.85
N VAL A 188 12.59 -37.91 12.92
CA VAL A 188 13.46 -37.63 14.08
C VAL A 188 12.93 -36.52 14.98
N ALA A 189 12.03 -35.67 14.49
CA ALA A 189 11.34 -34.68 15.31
C ALA A 189 9.97 -34.31 14.75
N PHE A 190 9.10 -33.78 15.63
CA PHE A 190 7.74 -33.35 15.34
C PHE A 190 7.36 -32.21 16.28
N ALA A 191 6.73 -31.16 15.76
CA ALA A 191 6.15 -30.09 16.57
C ALA A 191 4.87 -29.52 15.94
N ARG A 192 3.90 -29.18 16.79
CA ARG A 192 2.69 -28.42 16.46
C ARG A 192 2.22 -27.65 17.69
N ARG A 193 1.57 -26.50 17.51
CA ARG A 193 0.89 -25.75 18.58
C ARG A 193 1.72 -25.57 19.85
N GLN A 194 2.97 -25.15 19.68
CA GLN A 194 3.81 -24.69 20.79
C GLN A 194 3.78 -23.16 20.85
N ARG A 195 4.18 -22.56 21.97
CA ARG A 195 4.18 -21.09 22.17
C ARG A 195 2.81 -20.49 21.76
N GLN A 196 2.80 -19.37 21.03
CA GLN A 196 1.58 -18.75 20.47
C GLN A 196 1.05 -19.50 19.24
N GLN A 197 0.94 -20.83 19.28
CA GLN A 197 0.58 -21.74 18.16
C GLN A 197 1.69 -22.09 17.15
N ASP A 198 2.81 -21.38 17.13
CA ASP A 198 3.93 -21.63 16.20
C ASP A 198 4.85 -22.78 16.68
N PRO A 199 5.07 -23.83 15.86
CA PRO A 199 5.91 -24.98 16.21
C PRO A 199 7.40 -24.66 16.16
N VAL A 200 8.14 -25.26 17.09
CA VAL A 200 9.61 -25.20 17.11
C VAL A 200 10.20 -26.59 17.26
N VAL A 201 11.12 -26.95 16.37
CA VAL A 201 11.93 -28.17 16.47
C VAL A 201 13.37 -27.79 16.76
N LEU A 202 13.99 -28.51 17.71
CA LEU A 202 15.43 -28.47 17.97
C LEU A 202 15.96 -29.89 17.84
N TYR A 203 16.95 -30.09 16.98
CA TYR A 203 17.53 -31.41 16.72
C TYR A 203 19.04 -31.32 16.58
N LYS A 204 19.77 -32.17 17.32
CA LYS A 204 21.22 -32.33 17.19
C LYS A 204 21.51 -33.53 16.28
N SER A 205 22.15 -33.30 15.15
CA SER A 205 22.47 -34.36 14.20
C SER A 205 23.54 -35.30 14.74
N ALA A 206 23.33 -36.61 14.65
CA ALA A 206 24.33 -37.62 15.04
C ALA A 206 25.34 -37.94 13.92
N ALA A 207 25.03 -37.57 12.69
CA ALA A 207 25.84 -37.87 11.51
C ALA A 207 25.85 -36.69 10.54
N ASP A 208 26.77 -36.71 9.58
CA ASP A 208 26.66 -35.91 8.37
C ASP A 208 25.49 -36.45 7.55
N GLN A 209 24.44 -35.64 7.40
CA GLN A 209 23.23 -36.10 6.72
C GLN A 209 22.44 -34.94 6.12
N LYS A 210 21.61 -35.28 5.15
CA LYS A 210 20.58 -34.41 4.61
C LYS A 210 19.29 -34.67 5.37
N LEU A 211 18.83 -33.67 6.11
CA LEU A 211 17.53 -33.72 6.78
C LEU A 211 16.45 -33.23 5.83
N ARG A 212 15.26 -33.83 5.92
CA ARG A 212 14.06 -33.38 5.21
C ARG A 212 13.08 -32.77 6.20
N ILE A 213 12.65 -31.54 5.93
CA ILE A 213 11.64 -30.83 6.70
C ILE A 213 10.34 -30.90 5.92
N LYS A 214 9.24 -31.30 6.57
CA LYS A 214 7.88 -31.19 6.03
C LYS A 214 7.11 -30.17 6.84
N VAL A 215 6.45 -29.24 6.17
CA VAL A 215 5.56 -28.25 6.78
C VAL A 215 4.20 -28.36 6.13
N ARG A 216 3.15 -28.28 6.95
CA ARG A 216 1.76 -28.30 6.47
C ARG A 216 0.85 -27.60 7.48
N ASP A 217 -0.34 -27.23 7.04
CA ASP A 217 -1.39 -26.83 7.97
C ASP A 217 -1.92 -28.03 8.79
N THR A 218 -2.30 -27.79 10.04
CA THR A 218 -2.77 -28.82 10.98
C THR A 218 -3.97 -29.59 10.44
N VAL A 219 -4.88 -28.91 9.74
CA VAL A 219 -6.10 -29.48 9.16
C VAL A 219 -6.04 -29.58 7.63
N TYR A 220 -4.84 -29.46 7.04
CA TYR A 220 -4.63 -29.45 5.59
C TYR A 220 -5.44 -28.35 4.88
N GLY A 221 -5.68 -27.23 5.58
CA GLY A 221 -6.16 -26.01 4.94
C GLY A 221 -5.10 -25.40 4.02
N GLY A 222 -5.50 -24.39 3.26
CA GLY A 222 -4.56 -23.60 2.47
C GLY A 222 -5.26 -22.58 1.59
N SER A 223 -4.58 -21.45 1.42
CA SER A 223 -4.93 -20.34 0.54
C SER A 223 -3.79 -19.32 0.60
N ASN A 224 -3.89 -18.25 -0.17
CA ASN A 224 -2.91 -17.15 -0.08
C ASN A 224 -2.86 -16.44 1.30
N ASP A 225 -3.79 -16.73 2.23
CA ASP A 225 -3.77 -16.25 3.62
C ASP A 225 -2.97 -17.17 4.58
N TYR A 226 -2.45 -18.29 4.09
CA TYR A 226 -1.73 -19.31 4.87
C TYR A 226 -0.21 -19.18 4.67
N GLY A 227 0.29 -17.95 4.73
CA GLY A 227 1.73 -17.68 4.67
C GLY A 227 2.42 -18.02 5.98
N TYR A 228 3.69 -18.42 5.92
CA TYR A 228 4.53 -18.65 7.09
C TYR A 228 5.99 -18.32 6.78
N ARG A 229 6.79 -18.01 7.81
CA ARG A 229 8.26 -17.91 7.70
C ARG A 229 8.87 -19.19 8.25
N LEU A 230 9.54 -19.96 7.39
CA LEU A 230 10.32 -21.12 7.80
C LEU A 230 11.74 -20.68 8.18
N VAL A 231 11.99 -20.52 9.47
CA VAL A 231 13.31 -20.19 9.98
C VAL A 231 14.09 -21.50 10.19
N VAL A 232 15.18 -21.70 9.47
CA VAL A 232 16.07 -22.87 9.58
C VAL A 232 17.46 -22.38 9.96
N ASP A 233 17.80 -22.43 11.25
CA ASP A 233 19.07 -21.89 11.76
C ASP A 233 19.62 -22.68 12.95
N SER A 234 20.61 -22.11 13.64
CA SER A 234 21.22 -22.65 14.85
C SER A 234 21.25 -21.63 15.99
N ARG A 235 20.37 -20.61 15.93
CA ARG A 235 20.29 -19.55 16.93
C ARG A 235 19.77 -20.06 18.27
N MET A 236 19.94 -19.26 19.30
CA MET A 236 19.45 -19.56 20.64
C MET A 236 17.95 -19.80 20.65
N LEU A 237 17.52 -20.87 21.31
CA LEU A 237 16.11 -21.10 21.60
C LEU A 237 15.83 -20.65 23.04
N ILE A 238 15.46 -19.38 23.20
CA ILE A 238 15.17 -18.79 24.51
C ILE A 238 13.76 -19.19 24.90
N ASP A 239 13.63 -19.90 26.01
CA ASP A 239 12.35 -20.41 26.54
C ASP A 239 11.84 -19.54 27.70
N ALA A 240 12.74 -18.90 28.46
CA ALA A 240 12.41 -17.99 29.56
C ALA A 240 13.48 -16.90 29.74
N VAL A 241 13.14 -15.84 30.48
CA VAL A 241 14.07 -14.81 30.94
C VAL A 241 13.81 -14.48 32.40
N SER A 242 14.88 -14.18 33.15
CA SER A 242 14.80 -13.75 34.54
C SER A 242 15.74 -12.57 34.81
N PRO A 243 15.26 -11.44 35.37
CA PRO A 243 13.85 -11.12 35.60
C PRO A 243 13.10 -10.79 34.30
N GLN A 244 11.78 -11.03 34.27
CA GLN A 244 10.92 -10.63 33.15
C GLN A 244 10.25 -9.26 33.35
N VAL A 245 10.41 -8.67 34.54
CA VAL A 245 10.02 -7.30 34.87
C VAL A 245 11.27 -6.42 34.86
N VAL A 246 11.27 -5.41 33.99
CA VAL A 246 12.44 -4.55 33.74
C VAL A 246 12.06 -3.08 33.72
N GLN A 247 13.05 -2.21 33.95
CA GLN A 247 12.86 -0.77 33.86
C GLN A 247 12.96 -0.30 32.40
N GLY A 248 11.98 0.49 31.96
CA GLY A 248 11.96 1.08 30.63
C GLY A 248 13.03 2.14 30.41
N GLY A 249 13.54 2.24 29.18
CA GLY A 249 14.53 3.24 28.78
C GLY A 249 15.94 2.94 29.28
N THR A 250 16.20 1.71 29.72
CA THR A 250 17.48 1.26 30.26
C THR A 250 18.07 0.11 29.46
N ASN A 251 19.36 -0.16 29.67
CA ASN A 251 19.98 -1.41 29.27
C ASN A 251 19.85 -2.39 30.44
N ALA A 252 18.88 -3.30 30.36
CA ALA A 252 18.63 -4.27 31.41
C ALA A 252 19.54 -5.49 31.24
N LYS A 253 20.14 -5.94 32.34
CA LYS A 253 20.79 -7.25 32.41
C LYS A 253 19.73 -8.29 32.74
N VAL A 254 19.61 -9.31 31.90
CA VAL A 254 18.65 -10.40 32.08
C VAL A 254 19.36 -11.72 31.83
N THR A 255 19.01 -12.73 32.60
CA THR A 255 19.44 -14.10 32.34
C THR A 255 18.47 -14.73 31.36
N VAL A 256 18.96 -15.09 30.18
CA VAL A 256 18.20 -15.93 29.24
C VAL A 256 18.35 -17.38 29.65
N ILE A 257 17.24 -18.12 29.66
CA ILE A 257 17.16 -19.54 30.00
C ILE A 257 16.51 -20.25 28.81
N GLY A 258 17.09 -21.35 28.36
CA GLY A 258 16.60 -22.04 27.17
C GLY A 258 17.54 -23.10 26.64
N ARG A 259 17.38 -23.47 25.37
CA ARG A 259 18.13 -24.55 24.73
C ARG A 259 19.07 -23.99 23.66
N ASN A 260 20.17 -24.69 23.42
CA ASN A 260 21.18 -24.30 22.43
C ASN A 260 21.71 -22.87 22.66
N ILE A 261 22.15 -22.58 23.89
CA ILE A 261 22.74 -21.29 24.28
C ILE A 261 24.27 -21.34 24.15
N PRO A 262 24.88 -20.62 23.19
CA PRO A 262 26.33 -20.60 23.04
C PRO A 262 27.04 -20.05 24.28
N GLY A 263 27.88 -20.89 24.89
CA GLY A 263 28.57 -20.58 26.14
C GLY A 263 27.65 -20.48 27.35
N GLY A 264 26.43 -21.04 27.27
CA GLY A 264 25.51 -21.11 28.41
C GLY A 264 25.96 -22.11 29.46
N GLN A 265 25.70 -21.76 30.72
CA GLN A 265 25.90 -22.64 31.88
C GLN A 265 24.68 -23.54 32.04
N ASP A 266 24.82 -24.65 32.77
CA ASP A 266 23.67 -25.49 33.12
C ASP A 266 22.67 -24.68 33.98
N ALA A 267 21.39 -24.74 33.62
CA ALA A 267 20.32 -24.12 34.39
C ALA A 267 19.79 -25.04 35.49
N GLY A 268 20.17 -26.33 35.50
CA GLY A 268 19.70 -27.32 36.48
C GLY A 268 18.29 -27.86 36.20
N GLN A 269 17.70 -27.49 35.06
CA GLN A 269 16.34 -27.82 34.65
C GLN A 269 16.33 -28.54 33.31
N THR A 270 15.24 -29.24 32.99
CA THR A 270 15.04 -29.82 31.66
C THR A 270 13.68 -29.42 31.10
N LEU A 271 13.60 -29.27 29.77
CA LEU A 271 12.36 -29.03 29.05
C LEU A 271 12.21 -30.06 27.94
N ASN A 272 11.15 -30.87 28.01
CA ASN A 272 10.93 -32.01 27.11
C ASN A 272 12.15 -32.96 27.05
N GLY A 273 12.79 -33.21 28.19
CA GLY A 273 13.97 -34.08 28.31
C GLY A 273 15.28 -33.47 27.79
N VAL A 274 15.29 -32.20 27.39
CA VAL A 274 16.51 -31.48 26.98
C VAL A 274 16.97 -30.57 28.13
N PRO A 275 18.24 -30.66 28.58
CA PRO A 275 18.78 -29.75 29.58
C PRO A 275 18.70 -28.29 29.13
N LEU A 276 18.25 -27.43 30.04
CA LEU A 276 18.23 -25.99 29.85
C LEU A 276 19.59 -25.40 30.21
N GLN A 277 19.97 -24.37 29.48
CA GLN A 277 21.16 -23.57 29.72
C GLN A 277 20.73 -22.16 30.12
N LYS A 278 21.61 -21.45 30.82
CA LYS A 278 21.42 -20.06 31.21
C LYS A 278 22.63 -19.18 30.88
N LYS A 279 22.37 -17.91 30.55
CA LYS A 279 23.41 -16.92 30.25
C LYS A 279 22.91 -15.51 30.52
N GLU A 280 23.72 -14.66 31.15
CA GLU A 280 23.41 -13.23 31.25
C GLU A 280 23.61 -12.53 29.90
N VAL A 281 22.63 -11.73 29.50
CA VAL A 281 22.69 -10.86 28.32
C VAL A 281 22.21 -9.46 28.70
N THR A 282 22.60 -8.46 27.92
CA THR A 282 22.10 -7.10 28.05
C THR A 282 21.08 -6.83 26.94
N VAL A 283 19.91 -6.33 27.32
CA VAL A 283 18.82 -5.99 26.40
C VAL A 283 18.47 -4.51 26.53
N GLN A 284 18.27 -3.86 25.39
CA GLN A 284 17.79 -2.47 25.38
C GLN A 284 16.27 -2.47 25.56
N VAL A 285 15.80 -1.88 26.65
CA VAL A 285 14.37 -1.83 26.98
C VAL A 285 13.78 -0.50 26.52
N PRO A 286 12.70 -0.49 25.72
CA PRO A 286 12.02 0.75 25.35
C PRO A 286 11.37 1.43 26.58
N ALA A 287 11.18 2.75 26.53
CA ALA A 287 10.73 3.55 27.67
C ALA A 287 9.36 3.13 28.24
N ALA A 288 8.38 2.85 27.37
CA ALA A 288 7.06 2.29 27.71
C ALA A 288 6.27 1.98 26.42
N GLY A 289 5.25 1.12 26.49
CA GLY A 289 4.37 0.82 25.35
C GLY A 289 3.68 -0.55 25.46
N SER A 290 3.14 -1.03 24.34
CA SER A 290 2.83 -2.45 24.11
C SER A 290 3.57 -2.88 22.86
N GLY A 291 4.29 -4.00 22.91
CA GLY A 291 4.98 -4.55 21.73
C GLY A 291 3.99 -4.90 20.64
N VAL A 292 4.25 -4.48 19.39
CA VAL A 292 3.49 -4.92 18.21
C VAL A 292 3.45 -6.45 18.19
N GLY A 293 2.27 -7.04 18.01
CA GLY A 293 2.12 -8.50 17.97
C GLY A 293 1.79 -9.15 19.31
N ALA A 294 1.89 -8.44 20.44
CA ALA A 294 1.48 -8.98 21.75
C ALA A 294 -0.03 -9.28 21.76
N ASP A 295 -0.45 -10.29 22.53
CA ASP A 295 -1.87 -10.57 22.75
C ASP A 295 -2.61 -9.31 23.24
N SER A 296 -3.87 -9.11 22.83
CA SER A 296 -4.62 -7.92 23.24
C SER A 296 -4.81 -7.78 24.75
N ALA A 297 -4.73 -8.86 25.55
CA ALA A 297 -4.70 -8.78 27.02
C ALA A 297 -3.47 -8.01 27.54
N ALA A 298 -2.33 -8.06 26.83
CA ALA A 298 -1.11 -7.34 27.19
C ALA A 298 -1.28 -5.80 27.09
N THR A 299 -2.30 -5.32 26.40
CA THR A 299 -2.63 -3.88 26.32
C THR A 299 -3.12 -3.29 27.65
N SER A 300 -3.34 -4.12 28.68
CA SER A 300 -3.64 -3.69 30.05
C SER A 300 -2.41 -3.41 30.93
N ILE A 301 -1.18 -3.73 30.48
CA ILE A 301 0.08 -3.55 31.24
C ILE A 301 1.19 -2.94 30.38
N ASP A 302 2.08 -2.11 30.94
CA ASP A 302 3.28 -1.66 30.20
C ASP A 302 4.15 -2.88 29.83
N SER A 303 4.37 -3.09 28.53
CA SER A 303 5.07 -4.28 28.02
C SER A 303 5.83 -4.02 26.72
N ALA A 304 6.85 -4.82 26.45
CA ALA A 304 7.63 -4.76 25.22
C ALA A 304 7.92 -6.17 24.70
N ILE A 305 7.91 -6.33 23.37
CA ILE A 305 8.44 -7.52 22.71
C ILE A 305 9.82 -7.17 22.17
N ILE A 306 10.84 -7.87 22.64
CA ILE A 306 12.24 -7.62 22.29
C ILE A 306 12.79 -8.85 21.56
N GLY A 307 13.46 -8.61 20.43
CA GLY A 307 14.18 -9.65 19.69
C GLY A 307 15.54 -9.94 20.32
N ILE A 308 15.78 -11.18 20.76
CA ILE A 308 17.06 -11.65 21.29
C ILE A 308 17.49 -12.88 20.48
N ASP A 309 18.51 -12.72 19.63
CA ASP A 309 19.01 -13.76 18.74
C ASP A 309 17.89 -14.52 17.98
N GLY A 310 16.96 -13.75 17.38
CA GLY A 310 15.81 -14.29 16.65
C GLY A 310 14.60 -14.67 17.51
N SER A 311 14.78 -14.93 18.80
CA SER A 311 13.67 -15.20 19.72
C SER A 311 12.91 -13.92 20.07
N LEU A 312 11.58 -13.99 20.15
CA LEU A 312 10.71 -12.90 20.60
C LEU A 312 10.34 -13.08 22.06
N ILE A 313 10.77 -12.14 22.90
CA ILE A 313 10.56 -12.21 24.34
C ILE A 313 9.75 -11.01 24.81
N SER A 314 8.66 -11.29 25.50
CA SER A 314 7.83 -10.27 26.15
C SER A 314 8.40 -9.93 27.53
N PHE A 315 8.44 -8.63 27.82
CA PHE A 315 8.83 -8.09 29.12
C PHE A 315 7.72 -7.21 29.67
N ALA A 316 7.51 -7.23 30.98
CA ALA A 316 6.77 -6.18 31.66
C ALA A 316 7.71 -4.99 31.89
N VAL A 317 7.23 -3.79 31.55
CA VAL A 317 8.04 -2.57 31.62
C VAL A 317 7.54 -1.69 32.76
N ARG A 318 8.47 -1.21 33.59
CA ARG A 318 8.22 -0.30 34.70
C ARG A 318 8.90 1.04 34.46
N SER A 319 8.26 2.12 34.88
CA SER A 319 8.83 3.47 34.76
C SER A 319 9.95 3.74 35.77
N ALA A 320 9.92 3.07 36.92
CA ALA A 320 10.92 3.14 37.97
C ALA A 320 11.75 1.86 38.05
N ALA A 321 12.93 1.95 38.67
CA ALA A 321 13.74 0.80 39.00
C ALA A 321 12.95 -0.15 39.91
N VAL A 322 13.11 -1.45 39.69
CA VAL A 322 12.42 -2.49 40.45
C VAL A 322 13.47 -3.37 41.10
N ASN A 323 13.27 -3.69 42.38
CA ASN A 323 14.01 -4.77 43.02
C ASN A 323 13.48 -6.09 42.47
N ALA A 324 14.08 -6.54 41.36
CA ALA A 324 13.69 -7.72 40.63
C ALA A 324 14.58 -8.89 41.05
N VAL A 325 13.98 -9.93 41.61
CA VAL A 325 14.69 -11.09 42.17
C VAL A 325 14.15 -12.39 41.58
N SER A 326 15.01 -13.40 41.44
CA SER A 326 14.58 -14.76 41.08
C SER A 326 14.06 -15.47 42.32
N HIS A 327 12.94 -16.18 42.22
CA HIS A 327 12.41 -16.97 43.34
C HIS A 327 13.42 -17.99 43.86
N SER A 328 14.20 -18.60 42.97
CA SER A 328 15.25 -19.57 43.29
C SER A 328 16.39 -19.02 44.17
N ASP A 329 16.53 -17.69 44.24
CA ASP A 329 17.67 -17.04 44.89
C ASP A 329 17.34 -16.53 46.31
N GLU A 330 16.08 -16.62 46.75
CA GLU A 330 15.64 -16.09 48.04
C GLU A 330 15.08 -17.16 49.00
N ALA A 331 15.73 -17.34 50.14
CA ALA A 331 15.26 -18.16 51.26
C ALA A 331 14.51 -17.34 52.35
N GLY A 332 14.29 -16.03 52.13
CA GLY A 332 13.81 -15.08 53.14
C GLY A 332 12.66 -14.18 52.68
N ALA A 333 12.19 -13.29 53.57
CA ALA A 333 11.14 -12.32 53.24
C ALA A 333 11.68 -11.20 52.33
N ILE A 334 10.94 -10.88 51.27
CA ILE A 334 11.30 -9.83 50.31
C ILE A 334 11.00 -8.44 50.86
N THR A 335 11.77 -7.45 50.43
CA THR A 335 11.52 -6.04 50.76
C THR A 335 10.61 -5.41 49.70
N LEU A 336 9.50 -4.81 50.14
CA LEU A 336 8.55 -4.15 49.25
C LEU A 336 8.91 -2.67 49.01
N PRO A 337 8.67 -2.11 47.80
CA PRO A 337 8.11 -2.76 46.61
C PRO A 337 9.10 -3.69 45.89
N ALA A 338 8.58 -4.74 45.26
CA ALA A 338 9.40 -5.75 44.60
C ALA A 338 8.72 -6.37 43.38
N ALA A 339 9.55 -6.94 42.49
CA ALA A 339 9.10 -7.92 41.53
C ALA A 339 9.88 -9.24 41.70
N VAL A 340 9.16 -10.35 41.58
CA VAL A 340 9.73 -11.70 41.70
C VAL A 340 9.37 -12.48 40.45
N SER A 341 10.33 -13.18 39.85
CA SER A 341 10.08 -14.08 38.73
C SER A 341 10.36 -15.53 39.11
N GLY A 342 9.57 -16.46 38.59
CA GLY A 342 9.72 -17.90 38.82
C GLY A 342 9.02 -18.74 37.76
N SER A 343 8.94 -20.05 37.99
CA SER A 343 8.30 -21.02 37.09
C SER A 343 7.76 -22.21 37.87
N PHE A 344 6.66 -22.80 37.40
CA PHE A 344 6.11 -24.04 37.97
C PHE A 344 6.79 -25.25 37.30
N GLU A 345 7.95 -25.65 37.80
CA GLU A 345 8.89 -26.56 37.14
C GLU A 345 8.47 -28.02 37.20
N THR A 346 7.82 -28.43 38.28
CA THR A 346 7.42 -29.83 38.52
C THR A 346 5.92 -29.97 38.78
N GLU A 347 5.40 -31.19 38.64
CA GLU A 347 4.01 -31.44 39.03
C GLU A 347 3.82 -31.12 40.52
N GLN A 348 2.68 -30.53 40.85
CA GLN A 348 2.34 -30.05 42.20
C GLN A 348 3.26 -28.94 42.73
N ASP A 349 4.06 -28.31 41.87
CA ASP A 349 4.92 -27.21 42.27
C ASP A 349 4.12 -26.02 42.81
N GLU A 350 4.60 -25.45 43.90
CA GLU A 350 3.97 -24.36 44.62
C GLU A 350 5.03 -23.39 45.15
N ASP A 351 5.05 -22.20 44.56
CA ASP A 351 6.00 -21.16 44.91
C ASP A 351 5.44 -20.28 46.03
N THR A 352 6.29 -19.93 47.00
CA THR A 352 5.91 -19.09 48.13
C THR A 352 6.80 -17.87 48.24
N ILE A 353 6.20 -16.69 48.27
CA ILE A 353 6.88 -15.40 48.45
C ILE A 353 6.43 -14.82 49.79
N ARG A 354 7.38 -14.56 50.70
CA ARG A 354 7.11 -13.95 52.01
C ARG A 354 7.41 -12.46 52.00
N PHE A 355 6.63 -11.66 52.71
CA PHE A 355 6.86 -10.23 52.88
C PHE A 355 6.26 -9.73 54.20
N ALA A 356 6.77 -8.62 54.71
CA ALA A 356 6.21 -7.95 55.90
C ALA A 356 5.33 -6.77 55.48
N ALA A 357 4.26 -6.51 56.24
CA ALA A 357 3.41 -5.33 56.08
C ALA A 357 2.81 -4.89 57.44
N LYS A 358 2.51 -3.60 57.57
CA LYS A 358 1.88 -3.01 58.77
C LYS A 358 0.36 -2.96 58.63
N ALA A 359 -0.36 -2.99 59.74
CA ALA A 359 -1.81 -2.89 59.81
C ALA A 359 -2.33 -1.69 59.01
N GLY A 360 -3.28 -1.95 58.11
CA GLY A 360 -3.88 -0.94 57.24
C GLY A 360 -3.04 -0.58 56.00
N GLU A 361 -1.78 -1.02 55.89
CA GLU A 361 -1.03 -0.87 54.65
C GLU A 361 -1.72 -1.63 53.52
N LYS A 362 -1.66 -1.03 52.33
CA LYS A 362 -2.25 -1.60 51.13
C LYS A 362 -1.18 -1.87 50.10
N TRP A 363 -1.31 -2.97 49.38
CA TRP A 363 -0.39 -3.40 48.34
C TRP A 363 -1.16 -3.95 47.15
N GLN A 364 -0.83 -3.48 45.96
CA GLN A 364 -1.35 -4.03 44.71
C GLN A 364 -0.45 -5.20 44.30
N ILE A 365 -1.01 -6.40 44.33
CA ILE A 365 -0.34 -7.63 43.88
C ILE A 365 -0.85 -7.97 42.49
N ASN A 366 0.06 -8.08 41.51
CA ASN A 366 -0.26 -8.55 40.17
C ASN A 366 0.62 -9.73 39.82
N VAL A 367 0.01 -10.82 39.35
CA VAL A 367 0.73 -11.91 38.69
C VAL A 367 0.68 -11.67 37.19
N LEU A 368 1.78 -11.95 36.49
CA LEU A 368 1.96 -11.76 35.06
C LEU A 368 2.49 -13.07 34.47
N ALA A 369 1.67 -13.74 33.67
CA ALA A 369 2.03 -14.94 32.93
C ALA A 369 1.47 -14.84 31.50
N HIS A 370 0.16 -14.96 31.34
CA HIS A 370 -0.52 -14.93 30.05
C HIS A 370 -0.28 -13.61 29.30
N ARG A 371 -0.33 -12.46 30.00
CA ARG A 371 -0.04 -11.16 29.36
C ARG A 371 1.42 -11.01 28.91
N LEU A 372 2.32 -11.88 29.36
CA LEU A 372 3.72 -11.98 28.91
C LEU A 372 3.96 -13.19 28.01
N GLY A 373 2.91 -13.88 27.56
CA GLY A 373 2.97 -14.99 26.62
C GLY A 373 3.27 -16.36 27.24
N SER A 374 3.33 -16.46 28.57
CA SER A 374 3.40 -17.75 29.26
C SER A 374 2.07 -18.50 29.20
N SER A 375 2.13 -19.82 29.18
CA SER A 375 0.94 -20.70 29.24
C SER A 375 0.58 -21.15 30.66
N ALA A 376 1.30 -20.64 31.66
CA ALA A 376 0.93 -20.80 33.06
C ALA A 376 -0.46 -20.18 33.33
N ASP A 377 -1.21 -20.82 34.20
CA ASP A 377 -2.54 -20.38 34.66
C ASP A 377 -2.49 -20.22 36.19
N PRO A 378 -1.89 -19.11 36.70
CA PRO A 378 -1.54 -19.00 38.11
C PRO A 378 -2.78 -18.82 38.99
N SER A 379 -2.89 -19.62 40.05
CA SER A 379 -3.80 -19.43 41.18
C SER A 379 -3.02 -18.79 42.33
N MET A 380 -3.48 -17.62 42.77
CA MET A 380 -2.86 -16.84 43.84
C MET A 380 -3.63 -17.01 45.14
N ILE A 381 -2.92 -17.30 46.24
CA ILE A 381 -3.45 -17.29 47.60
C ILE A 381 -2.61 -16.37 48.47
N VAL A 382 -3.26 -15.44 49.18
CA VAL A 382 -2.61 -14.55 50.15
C VAL A 382 -2.96 -15.01 51.56
N GLU A 383 -1.95 -15.21 52.40
CA GLU A 383 -2.12 -15.74 53.76
C GLU A 383 -1.36 -14.89 54.78
N GLN A 384 -1.94 -14.69 55.96
CA GLN A 384 -1.26 -14.14 57.13
C GLN A 384 -0.52 -15.26 57.85
N ILE A 385 0.75 -15.04 58.15
CA ILE A 385 1.56 -15.96 58.94
C ILE A 385 1.37 -15.60 60.42
N THR A 386 0.95 -16.56 61.23
CA THR A 386 0.85 -16.41 62.69
C THR A 386 1.82 -17.40 63.32
N LYS A 387 2.73 -16.91 64.17
CA LYS A 387 3.69 -17.74 64.91
C LYS A 387 3.16 -17.97 66.32
N ALA A 388 3.08 -19.24 66.73
CA ALA A 388 2.85 -19.61 68.12
C ALA A 388 4.13 -19.42 68.96
N ASP A 389 4.00 -19.45 70.29
CA ASP A 389 5.11 -19.26 71.23
C ASP A 389 6.23 -20.30 71.06
N ASP A 390 5.91 -21.49 70.54
CA ASP A 390 6.86 -22.56 70.23
C ASP A 390 7.56 -22.41 68.86
N GLY A 391 7.26 -21.33 68.13
CA GLY A 391 7.79 -21.05 66.79
C GLY A 391 6.99 -21.68 65.65
N THR A 392 5.93 -22.44 65.91
CA THR A 392 5.09 -23.06 64.87
C THR A 392 4.33 -21.99 64.09
N GLU A 393 4.45 -22.02 62.76
CA GLU A 393 3.70 -21.14 61.87
C GLU A 393 2.35 -21.75 61.48
N THR A 394 1.30 -20.95 61.60
CA THR A 394 -0.03 -21.23 61.03
C THR A 394 -0.38 -20.18 59.98
N TYR A 395 -1.19 -20.57 59.00
CA TYR A 395 -1.48 -19.74 57.84
C TYR A 395 -2.98 -19.47 57.76
N LYS A 396 -3.36 -18.21 57.97
CA LYS A 396 -4.74 -17.77 57.80
C LYS A 396 -4.92 -17.23 56.38
N ARG A 397 -5.70 -17.92 55.56
CA ARG A 397 -6.04 -17.43 54.21
C ARG A 397 -6.85 -16.14 54.29
N LEU A 398 -6.38 -15.12 53.58
CA LEU A 398 -7.03 -13.82 53.44
C LEU A 398 -7.74 -13.70 52.09
N ALA A 399 -7.13 -14.22 51.02
CA ALA A 399 -7.70 -14.16 49.68
C ALA A 399 -7.28 -15.35 48.82
N ARG A 400 -8.08 -15.63 47.78
CA ARG A 400 -7.72 -16.49 46.65
C ARG A 400 -8.24 -15.84 45.36
N GLU A 401 -7.37 -15.66 44.39
CA GLU A 401 -7.68 -15.09 43.08
C GLU A 401 -7.05 -15.95 41.98
N ASP A 402 -7.83 -16.27 40.95
CA ASP A 402 -7.41 -17.20 39.89
C ASP A 402 -7.41 -16.56 38.49
N GLU A 403 -8.14 -15.45 38.26
CA GLU A 403 -8.26 -14.84 36.92
C GLU A 403 -8.48 -13.31 37.00
N GLY A 404 -8.13 -12.60 35.92
CA GLY A 404 -8.42 -11.18 35.75
C GLY A 404 -9.90 -10.94 35.39
N LYS A 405 -10.62 -10.19 36.22
CA LYS A 405 -12.08 -9.99 36.08
C LYS A 405 -12.48 -8.81 35.17
N VAL A 406 -11.52 -8.03 34.67
CA VAL A 406 -11.77 -6.78 33.92
C VAL A 406 -11.69 -7.03 32.42
N ASN A 407 -12.82 -6.89 31.71
CA ASN A 407 -12.89 -7.03 30.24
C ASN A 407 -13.81 -5.97 29.61
N PRO A 408 -13.40 -4.70 29.58
CA PRO A 408 -14.23 -3.61 29.03
C PRO A 408 -14.52 -3.77 27.53
N GLY A 409 -13.65 -4.50 26.80
CA GLY A 409 -13.86 -4.83 25.39
C GLY A 409 -14.93 -5.90 25.13
N GLY A 410 -15.40 -6.58 26.18
CA GLY A 410 -16.42 -7.63 26.09
C GLY A 410 -16.08 -8.70 25.05
N GLY A 411 -17.08 -9.05 24.22
CA GLY A 411 -16.89 -9.96 23.08
C GLY A 411 -16.36 -9.30 21.80
N ASN A 412 -16.17 -7.97 21.79
CA ASN A 412 -15.68 -7.24 20.61
C ASN A 412 -14.16 -7.30 20.52
N LEU A 413 -13.48 -6.96 21.62
CA LEU A 413 -12.03 -7.04 21.76
C LEU A 413 -11.70 -8.01 22.91
N PRO A 414 -11.15 -9.20 22.63
CA PRO A 414 -10.82 -10.18 23.66
C PRO A 414 -9.62 -9.68 24.49
N THR A 415 -9.86 -9.34 25.76
CA THR A 415 -8.78 -8.89 26.66
C THR A 415 -8.77 -9.58 28.02
N LEU A 416 -9.57 -10.64 28.16
CA LEU A 416 -9.55 -11.48 29.35
C LEU A 416 -8.18 -12.11 29.53
N THR A 417 -7.78 -12.27 30.79
CA THR A 417 -6.51 -12.87 31.15
C THR A 417 -6.66 -13.83 32.32
N THR A 418 -5.88 -14.91 32.30
CA THR A 418 -5.71 -15.85 33.43
C THR A 418 -4.79 -15.29 34.50
N ASP A 419 -4.24 -14.09 34.32
CA ASP A 419 -3.37 -13.45 35.29
C ASP A 419 -4.16 -12.87 36.48
N PRO A 420 -4.03 -13.40 37.72
CA PRO A 420 -4.74 -12.85 38.87
C PRO A 420 -4.13 -11.54 39.38
N ALA A 421 -4.97 -10.71 40.00
CA ALA A 421 -4.56 -9.48 40.67
C ALA A 421 -5.40 -9.26 41.94
N TYR A 422 -4.80 -8.67 42.97
CA TYR A 422 -5.45 -8.45 44.25
C TYR A 422 -4.94 -7.18 44.93
N LEU A 423 -5.86 -6.35 45.43
CA LEU A 423 -5.55 -5.23 46.30
C LEU A 423 -5.55 -5.72 47.75
N PHE A 424 -4.37 -6.08 48.25
CA PHE A 424 -4.18 -6.53 49.61
C PHE A 424 -4.28 -5.34 50.59
N THR A 425 -4.96 -5.55 51.72
CA THR A 425 -4.92 -4.66 52.88
C THR A 425 -4.50 -5.50 54.09
N ALA A 426 -3.39 -5.14 54.72
CA ALA A 426 -2.85 -5.87 55.86
C ALA A 426 -3.79 -5.72 57.07
N PRO A 427 -4.37 -6.82 57.60
CA PRO A 427 -5.26 -6.74 58.75
C PRO A 427 -4.54 -6.43 60.07
N ALA A 428 -3.23 -6.71 60.17
CA ALA A 428 -2.41 -6.46 61.36
C ALA A 428 -0.94 -6.23 60.96
N ASP A 429 -0.11 -5.79 61.90
CA ASP A 429 1.35 -5.84 61.73
C ASP A 429 1.79 -7.31 61.69
N GLY A 430 2.61 -7.68 60.70
CA GLY A 430 3.17 -9.03 60.68
C GLY A 430 3.73 -9.47 59.34
N GLU A 431 3.99 -10.78 59.25
CA GLU A 431 4.44 -11.45 58.04
C GLU A 431 3.26 -12.05 57.28
N TYR A 432 3.37 -11.98 55.96
CA TYR A 432 2.41 -12.50 55.02
C TYR A 432 3.14 -13.38 54.00
N ARG A 433 2.40 -14.30 53.39
CA ARG A 433 2.89 -15.05 52.24
C ARG A 433 1.90 -15.02 51.09
N LEU A 434 2.46 -14.86 49.90
CA LEU A 434 1.82 -15.14 48.63
C LEU A 434 2.20 -16.56 48.23
N ARG A 435 1.21 -17.37 47.89
CA ARG A 435 1.36 -18.75 47.47
C ARG A 435 0.80 -18.88 46.07
N LEU A 436 1.64 -19.33 45.15
CA LEU A 436 1.33 -19.45 43.73
C LEU A 436 1.41 -20.89 43.31
N ARG A 437 0.47 -21.31 42.48
CA ARG A 437 0.48 -22.62 41.84
C ARG A 437 -0.17 -22.52 40.47
N ASP A 438 0.21 -23.40 39.55
CA ASP A 438 -0.54 -23.57 38.32
C ASP A 438 -1.90 -24.23 38.60
N ARG A 439 -2.97 -23.75 37.95
CA ARG A 439 -4.33 -24.33 38.09
C ARG A 439 -4.39 -25.80 37.71
N PHE A 440 -3.51 -26.25 36.82
CA PHE A 440 -3.39 -27.64 36.36
C PHE A 440 -2.18 -28.37 36.98
N ALA A 441 -1.61 -27.86 38.08
CA ALA A 441 -0.42 -28.42 38.72
C ALA A 441 -0.52 -29.92 39.03
N ALA A 442 -1.74 -30.47 39.18
CA ALA A 442 -1.94 -31.89 39.40
C ALA A 442 -1.61 -32.81 38.21
N SER A 443 -1.47 -32.25 37.01
CA SER A 443 -1.21 -32.99 35.78
C SER A 443 -0.12 -32.37 34.92
N ARG A 444 0.52 -31.28 35.36
CA ARG A 444 1.62 -30.64 34.65
C ARG A 444 2.56 -29.90 35.58
N GLY A 445 3.82 -29.85 35.15
CA GLY A 445 4.87 -28.95 35.61
C GLY A 445 5.92 -28.89 34.52
N SER A 446 6.46 -27.71 34.25
CA SER A 446 7.44 -27.49 33.19
C SER A 446 8.15 -26.16 33.38
N ALA A 447 9.45 -26.12 33.11
CA ALA A 447 10.28 -24.91 33.23
C ALA A 447 9.82 -23.74 32.33
N ASP A 448 8.95 -23.97 31.34
CA ASP A 448 8.35 -22.92 30.51
C ASP A 448 7.02 -22.35 31.05
N LEU A 449 6.49 -22.88 32.17
CA LEU A 449 5.36 -22.33 32.91
C LEU A 449 5.81 -21.17 33.81
N THR A 450 6.33 -20.12 33.18
CA THR A 450 6.90 -18.95 33.85
C THR A 450 5.83 -17.98 34.37
N TRP A 451 6.14 -17.30 35.46
CA TRP A 451 5.32 -16.26 36.05
C TRP A 451 6.20 -15.13 36.61
N SER A 452 5.62 -13.93 36.72
CA SER A 452 6.21 -12.82 37.46
C SER A 452 5.19 -12.15 38.37
N VAL A 453 5.57 -11.85 39.60
CA VAL A 453 4.77 -11.11 40.57
C VAL A 453 5.31 -9.72 40.72
N THR A 454 4.41 -8.76 40.87
CA THR A 454 4.76 -7.40 41.31
C THR A 454 3.92 -7.02 42.51
N ILE A 455 4.56 -6.51 43.57
CA ILE A 455 3.90 -6.04 44.80
C ILE A 455 4.29 -4.57 44.99
N ASP A 456 3.37 -3.68 44.65
CA ASP A 456 3.58 -2.23 44.61
C ASP A 456 2.59 -1.48 45.51
N PRO A 457 2.91 -0.25 45.97
CA PRO A 457 1.92 0.61 46.61
C PRO A 457 0.75 0.84 45.64
N PRO A 458 -0.51 0.78 46.11
CA PRO A 458 -1.65 1.00 45.24
C PRO A 458 -1.74 2.46 44.85
N THR A 459 -1.27 2.75 43.64
CA THR A 459 -1.38 4.06 43.02
C THR A 459 -2.59 4.06 42.11
N ALA A 460 -3.52 5.00 42.31
CA ALA A 460 -4.67 5.14 41.43
C ALA A 460 -4.21 5.45 40.00
N ASP A 461 -4.44 4.52 39.08
CA ASP A 461 -3.90 4.57 37.73
C ASP A 461 -4.86 3.92 36.71
N TYR A 462 -4.54 4.04 35.43
CA TYR A 462 -5.31 3.45 34.34
C TYR A 462 -4.45 3.24 33.09
N GLN A 463 -4.89 2.30 32.26
CA GLN A 463 -4.45 2.16 30.87
C GLN A 463 -5.63 2.39 29.93
N VAL A 464 -5.41 3.05 28.79
CA VAL A 464 -6.43 3.27 27.77
C VAL A 464 -6.08 2.48 26.51
N VAL A 465 -7.07 1.78 25.96
CA VAL A 465 -6.94 0.95 24.76
C VAL A 465 -7.97 1.38 23.73
N VAL A 466 -7.50 1.68 22.53
CA VAL A 466 -8.29 2.05 21.37
C VAL A 466 -8.44 0.81 20.50
N PHE A 467 -9.68 0.47 20.15
CA PHE A 467 -9.95 -0.68 19.30
C PHE A 467 -10.06 -0.25 17.82
N ASP A 468 -8.97 -0.41 17.07
CA ASP A 468 -8.91 -0.14 15.63
C ASP A 468 -9.72 -1.21 14.89
N SER A 469 -10.96 -0.85 14.56
CA SER A 469 -11.95 -1.80 14.07
C SER A 469 -12.82 -1.19 12.98
N PHE A 470 -13.42 -2.06 12.18
CA PHE A 470 -14.44 -1.70 11.22
C PHE A 470 -15.83 -1.81 11.86
N PRO A 471 -16.57 -0.69 12.00
CA PRO A 471 -17.92 -0.67 12.51
C PRO A 471 -18.85 -1.68 11.84
N SER A 472 -19.73 -2.25 12.67
CA SER A 472 -20.82 -3.08 12.19
C SER A 472 -21.80 -2.30 11.32
N VAL A 473 -22.12 -2.86 10.16
CA VAL A 473 -22.99 -2.26 9.12
C VAL A 473 -24.41 -2.06 9.64
N ASP A 474 -24.92 -2.98 10.44
CA ASP A 474 -26.28 -2.95 10.99
C ASP A 474 -26.31 -2.68 12.51
N GLY A 475 -25.15 -2.67 13.16
CA GLY A 475 -25.02 -2.53 14.62
C GLY A 475 -25.40 -3.75 15.41
N LYS A 476 -25.71 -4.87 14.74
CA LYS A 476 -26.07 -6.14 15.35
C LYS A 476 -24.93 -7.13 15.25
N GLN A 477 -24.23 -7.13 14.11
CA GLN A 477 -22.99 -7.90 13.98
C GLN A 477 -21.90 -7.25 14.83
N PRO A 478 -20.95 -8.02 15.37
CA PRO A 478 -19.82 -7.37 16.03
C PRO A 478 -18.88 -6.70 15.01
N PRO A 479 -17.99 -5.80 15.47
CA PRO A 479 -17.00 -5.17 14.61
C PRO A 479 -16.07 -6.19 13.93
N ALA A 480 -15.56 -5.82 12.75
CA ALA A 480 -14.59 -6.60 11.98
C ALA A 480 -13.20 -5.93 12.00
N THR A 481 -12.21 -6.56 11.35
CA THR A 481 -10.89 -5.94 11.10
C THR A 481 -11.06 -4.69 10.25
N GLY A 482 -10.40 -3.59 10.60
CA GLY A 482 -10.51 -2.34 9.86
C GLY A 482 -9.51 -1.29 10.29
N SER A 483 -9.71 -0.07 9.78
CA SER A 483 -9.01 1.11 10.27
C SER A 483 -9.88 2.37 10.16
N VAL A 484 -9.48 3.48 10.74
CA VAL A 484 -10.22 4.74 10.59
C VAL A 484 -10.01 5.27 9.18
N SER A 485 -11.00 5.11 8.30
CA SER A 485 -11.02 5.70 6.97
C SER A 485 -12.29 6.50 6.78
N ILE A 486 -12.15 7.82 6.69
CA ILE A 486 -13.26 8.78 6.71
C ILE A 486 -13.49 9.29 5.30
N ARG A 487 -14.74 9.27 4.82
CA ARG A 487 -15.13 9.91 3.55
C ARG A 487 -15.20 11.42 3.74
N ARG A 488 -14.92 12.20 2.69
CA ARG A 488 -15.01 13.67 2.74
C ARG A 488 -16.40 14.12 3.19
N GLY A 489 -16.42 15.11 4.08
CA GLY A 489 -17.64 15.64 4.69
C GLY A 489 -18.36 14.64 5.59
N GLY A 490 -17.69 13.60 6.08
CA GLY A 490 -18.29 12.54 6.88
C GLY A 490 -17.56 12.17 8.14
N THR A 491 -18.01 11.08 8.76
CA THR A 491 -17.67 10.72 10.14
C THR A 491 -17.36 9.24 10.30
N TYR A 492 -16.56 8.93 11.32
CA TYR A 492 -16.17 7.58 11.70
C TYR A 492 -16.05 7.48 13.22
N TYR A 493 -16.39 6.33 13.80
CA TYR A 493 -16.25 6.12 15.25
C TYR A 493 -15.40 4.90 15.57
N ILE A 494 -14.70 4.96 16.71
CA ILE A 494 -13.96 3.83 17.29
C ILE A 494 -14.21 3.73 18.80
N PRO A 495 -14.37 2.50 19.35
CA PRO A 495 -14.44 2.29 20.79
C PRO A 495 -13.11 2.55 21.48
N VAL A 496 -13.19 3.06 22.70
CA VAL A 496 -12.05 3.26 23.60
C VAL A 496 -12.39 2.66 24.95
N TYR A 497 -11.45 1.92 25.54
CA TYR A 497 -11.62 1.21 26.80
C TYR A 497 -10.59 1.67 27.83
N ALA A 498 -10.98 1.70 29.11
CA ALA A 498 -10.11 1.98 30.25
C ALA A 498 -9.99 0.76 31.17
N TYR A 499 -8.76 0.38 31.46
CA TYR A 499 -8.39 -0.59 32.49
C TYR A 499 -7.94 0.20 33.70
N ARG A 500 -8.81 0.36 34.68
CA ARG A 500 -8.56 1.11 35.91
C ARG A 500 -7.91 0.20 36.95
N SER A 501 -6.92 0.72 37.68
CA SER A 501 -6.19 0.01 38.73
C SER A 501 -5.98 0.91 39.96
N GLY A 502 -5.58 0.30 41.08
CA GLY A 502 -5.26 1.04 42.31
C GLY A 502 -6.41 1.89 42.87
N GLY A 503 -7.67 1.55 42.56
CA GLY A 503 -8.86 2.29 43.00
C GLY A 503 -9.21 3.53 42.17
N HIS A 504 -8.58 3.75 41.01
CA HIS A 504 -8.89 4.89 40.13
C HIS A 504 -10.36 4.87 39.67
N SER A 505 -11.06 5.98 39.86
CA SER A 505 -12.48 6.13 39.48
C SER A 505 -12.82 7.47 38.82
N ALA A 506 -11.85 8.39 38.74
CA ALA A 506 -12.06 9.74 38.19
C ALA A 506 -12.33 9.75 36.66
N GLU A 507 -12.83 10.86 36.14
CA GLU A 507 -12.99 11.06 34.69
C GLU A 507 -11.63 10.96 33.97
N ILE A 508 -11.61 10.35 32.78
CA ILE A 508 -10.45 10.31 31.88
C ILE A 508 -10.80 11.09 30.62
N LYS A 509 -10.22 12.27 30.43
CA LYS A 509 -10.40 13.11 29.25
C LYS A 509 -9.52 12.60 28.12
N LEU A 510 -10.10 12.42 26.94
CA LEU A 510 -9.40 11.95 25.74
C LEU A 510 -9.12 13.12 24.81
N THR A 511 -7.88 13.25 24.35
CA THR A 511 -7.51 14.22 23.31
C THR A 511 -6.76 13.51 22.19
N VAL A 512 -6.88 14.03 20.96
CA VAL A 512 -6.29 13.44 19.76
C VAL A 512 -5.38 14.45 19.09
N GLU A 513 -4.16 14.02 18.81
CA GLU A 513 -3.10 14.82 18.20
C GLU A 513 -2.62 14.18 16.90
N GLY A 514 -2.07 14.99 15.98
CA GLY A 514 -1.54 14.51 14.71
C GLY A 514 -2.59 14.18 13.65
N LEU A 515 -3.83 14.67 13.80
CA LEU A 515 -4.91 14.46 12.83
C LEU A 515 -4.51 14.98 11.43
N PRO A 516 -4.90 14.29 10.33
CA PRO A 516 -4.76 14.83 8.99
C PRO A 516 -5.43 16.20 8.84
N LYS A 517 -4.89 17.04 7.95
CA LYS A 517 -5.46 18.38 7.69
C LYS A 517 -6.94 18.24 7.26
N GLY A 518 -7.81 19.01 7.91
CA GLY A 518 -9.26 18.96 7.66
C GLY A 518 -10.00 17.85 8.42
N VAL A 519 -9.33 17.11 9.29
CA VAL A 519 -9.95 16.13 10.20
C VAL A 519 -10.00 16.67 11.62
N THR A 520 -11.13 16.49 12.28
CA THR A 520 -11.35 16.82 13.70
C THR A 520 -11.81 15.58 14.47
N CYS A 521 -11.62 15.57 15.79
CA CYS A 521 -12.24 14.59 16.68
C CYS A 521 -13.12 15.33 17.69
N ALA A 522 -14.37 14.88 17.85
CA ALA A 522 -15.28 15.43 18.84
C ALA A 522 -14.70 15.19 20.25
N PRO A 523 -14.81 16.16 21.17
CA PRO A 523 -14.36 15.97 22.54
C PRO A 523 -14.98 14.70 23.15
N ALA A 524 -14.16 13.82 23.74
CA ALA A 524 -14.60 12.57 24.35
C ALA A 524 -13.97 12.37 25.74
N SER A 525 -14.66 11.65 26.61
CA SER A 525 -14.16 11.30 27.94
C SER A 525 -14.74 9.96 28.38
N ILE A 526 -13.95 9.21 29.14
CA ILE A 526 -14.44 8.03 29.87
C ILE A 526 -14.88 8.55 31.23
N LEU A 527 -16.19 8.56 31.45
CA LEU A 527 -16.81 9.17 32.63
C LEU A 527 -16.39 8.47 33.93
N PRO A 528 -16.56 9.10 35.10
CA PRO A 528 -16.22 8.51 36.38
C PRO A 528 -16.82 7.11 36.57
N GLY A 529 -16.00 6.15 37.03
CA GLY A 529 -16.37 4.75 37.23
C GLY A 529 -16.66 3.94 35.94
N ARG A 530 -16.77 4.58 34.77
CA ARG A 530 -16.98 3.90 33.49
C ARG A 530 -15.67 3.34 32.93
N GLN A 531 -15.79 2.30 32.10
CA GLN A 531 -14.63 1.64 31.47
C GLN A 531 -14.59 1.82 29.95
N ASP A 532 -15.54 2.54 29.37
CA ASP A 532 -15.68 2.66 27.93
C ASP A 532 -16.12 4.07 27.50
N SER A 533 -15.74 4.45 26.28
CA SER A 533 -16.20 5.64 25.57
C SER A 533 -16.04 5.43 24.07
N THR A 534 -16.38 6.43 23.26
CA THR A 534 -16.27 6.39 21.79
C THR A 534 -15.65 7.68 21.29
N LEU A 535 -14.62 7.56 20.46
CA LEU A 535 -14.08 8.69 19.70
C LEU A 535 -14.84 8.81 18.39
N VAL A 536 -15.21 10.04 18.01
CA VAL A 536 -15.90 10.34 16.75
C VAL A 536 -15.05 11.32 15.95
N PHE A 537 -14.57 10.87 14.81
CA PHE A 537 -13.81 11.68 13.87
C PHE A 537 -14.73 12.27 12.81
N SER A 538 -14.37 13.43 12.28
CA SER A 538 -15.07 14.11 11.19
C SER A 538 -14.07 14.65 10.19
N ALA A 539 -14.31 14.46 8.89
CA ALA A 539 -13.52 15.05 7.82
C ALA A 539 -14.31 16.18 7.15
N ALA A 540 -13.66 17.32 6.92
CA ALA A 540 -14.21 18.40 6.12
C ALA A 540 -14.54 17.94 4.69
N HIS A 541 -15.41 18.68 4.02
CA HIS A 541 -15.84 18.37 2.64
C HIS A 541 -14.69 18.49 1.62
N ASP A 542 -13.79 19.44 1.86
CA ASP A 542 -12.61 19.74 1.05
C ASP A 542 -11.32 19.07 1.57
N ALA A 543 -11.43 18.19 2.57
CA ALA A 543 -10.29 17.46 3.11
C ALA A 543 -9.60 16.64 2.01
N ALA A 544 -8.29 16.79 1.89
CA ALA A 544 -7.50 16.06 0.90
C ALA A 544 -7.36 14.58 1.29
N GLU A 545 -7.26 13.71 0.28
CA GLU A 545 -6.91 12.31 0.48
C GLU A 545 -5.55 12.23 1.19
N SER A 546 -5.53 11.56 2.33
CA SER A 546 -4.37 11.52 3.22
C SER A 546 -4.50 10.37 4.22
N ALA A 547 -3.39 10.01 4.87
CA ALA A 547 -3.38 9.14 6.03
C ALA A 547 -2.24 9.57 6.96
N ALA A 548 -2.50 9.66 8.25
CA ALA A 548 -1.49 10.02 9.24
C ALA A 548 -1.60 9.14 10.48
N PRO A 549 -0.46 8.76 11.10
CA PRO A 549 -0.48 8.21 12.44
C PRO A 549 -0.97 9.28 13.42
N VAL A 550 -1.82 8.90 14.36
CA VAL A 550 -2.38 9.81 15.37
C VAL A 550 -2.07 9.32 16.77
N ARG A 551 -1.88 10.27 17.69
CA ARG A 551 -1.66 9.98 19.10
C ARG A 551 -2.91 10.35 19.88
N ILE A 552 -3.39 9.43 20.71
CA ILE A 552 -4.50 9.69 21.64
C ILE A 552 -3.90 9.76 23.03
N THR A 553 -4.11 10.89 23.71
CA THR A 553 -3.71 11.07 25.10
C THR A 553 -4.94 11.04 25.99
N ALA A 554 -4.77 10.40 27.15
CA ALA A 554 -5.81 10.21 28.13
C ALA A 554 -5.33 10.82 29.45
N THR A 555 -6.01 11.87 29.91
CA THR A 555 -5.63 12.64 31.11
C THR A 555 -6.72 12.54 32.16
N SER A 556 -6.34 12.20 33.38
CA SER A 556 -7.26 12.13 34.52
C SER A 556 -6.68 12.92 35.69
N VAL A 557 -7.57 13.64 36.39
CA VAL A 557 -7.26 14.37 37.61
C VAL A 557 -8.00 13.67 38.75
N ASN A 558 -7.26 13.17 39.74
CA ASN A 558 -7.80 12.46 40.89
C ASN A 558 -7.25 13.10 42.18
N GLY A 559 -8.04 13.95 42.83
CA GLY A 559 -7.54 14.86 43.87
C GLY A 559 -6.49 15.81 43.28
N ASP A 560 -5.32 15.89 43.92
CA ASP A 560 -4.20 16.72 43.47
C ASP A 560 -3.31 16.03 42.42
N GLN A 561 -3.51 14.74 42.15
CA GLN A 561 -2.72 13.98 41.19
C GLN A 561 -3.30 14.10 39.78
N THR A 562 -2.48 14.59 38.84
CA THR A 562 -2.77 14.54 37.40
C THR A 562 -1.92 13.46 36.75
N THR A 563 -2.58 12.51 36.09
CA THR A 563 -1.92 11.43 35.34
C THR A 563 -2.27 11.57 33.87
N THR A 564 -1.29 11.42 32.98
CA THR A 564 -1.48 11.39 31.53
C THR A 564 -0.87 10.12 30.96
N ARG A 565 -1.63 9.42 30.12
CA ARG A 565 -1.24 8.18 29.44
C ARG A 565 -1.45 8.34 27.94
N THR A 566 -0.55 7.79 27.13
CA THR A 566 -0.82 7.57 25.70
C THR A 566 -1.66 6.32 25.56
N ALA A 567 -2.79 6.41 24.86
CA ALA A 567 -3.64 5.25 24.61
C ALA A 567 -2.93 4.27 23.67
N ARG A 568 -3.08 2.98 23.97
CA ARG A 568 -2.55 1.87 23.17
C ARG A 568 -3.57 1.49 22.12
N VAL A 569 -3.11 0.81 21.07
CA VAL A 569 -3.97 0.40 19.97
C VAL A 569 -4.03 -1.12 19.93
N ALA A 570 -5.23 -1.65 19.82
CA ALA A 570 -5.47 -3.06 19.58
C ALA A 570 -6.26 -3.23 18.29
N THR A 571 -6.00 -4.32 17.57
CA THR A 571 -6.74 -4.75 16.39
C THR A 571 -7.17 -6.21 16.55
N LEU A 572 -8.12 -6.65 15.72
CA LEU A 572 -8.32 -8.08 15.50
C LEU A 572 -7.28 -8.62 14.53
N VAL A 573 -6.84 -9.85 14.76
CA VAL A 573 -6.00 -10.62 13.81
C VAL A 573 -6.90 -11.19 12.70
N HIS A 574 -8.04 -11.78 13.10
CA HIS A 574 -9.02 -12.33 12.18
C HIS A 574 -10.43 -11.86 12.55
N ALA A 575 -11.31 -11.72 11.55
CA ALA A 575 -12.72 -11.59 11.83
C ALA A 575 -13.22 -12.87 12.52
N GLY A 576 -14.07 -12.74 13.53
CA GLY A 576 -14.67 -13.89 14.18
C GLY A 576 -15.52 -14.69 13.19
N VAL A 577 -15.26 -15.99 13.07
CA VAL A 577 -16.08 -16.95 12.33
C VAL A 577 -17.00 -17.63 13.35
N ASN A 578 -18.27 -17.85 13.00
CA ASN A 578 -19.32 -18.36 13.91
C ASN A 578 -18.82 -19.48 14.84
N GLY A 579 -18.76 -19.20 16.15
CA GLY A 579 -18.38 -20.16 17.20
C GLY A 579 -16.89 -20.24 17.54
N LEU A 580 -16.00 -19.62 16.75
CA LEU A 580 -14.58 -19.51 17.09
C LEU A 580 -14.29 -18.21 17.84
N PRO A 581 -13.45 -18.24 18.88
CA PRO A 581 -13.06 -17.04 19.61
C PRO A 581 -12.32 -16.08 18.66
N ARG A 582 -12.60 -14.77 18.81
CA ARG A 582 -11.80 -13.74 18.16
C ARG A 582 -10.42 -13.73 18.78
N THR A 583 -9.41 -13.44 17.96
CA THR A 583 -8.05 -13.16 18.42
C THR A 583 -7.73 -11.70 18.15
N GLY A 584 -7.18 -11.04 19.16
CA GLY A 584 -6.76 -9.65 19.10
C GLY A 584 -5.29 -9.52 19.43
N ARG A 585 -4.68 -8.43 18.96
CA ARG A 585 -3.29 -8.11 19.28
C ARG A 585 -3.08 -6.62 19.44
N ALA A 586 -2.01 -6.26 20.13
CA ALA A 586 -1.48 -4.91 20.15
C ALA A 586 -0.93 -4.51 18.76
N SER A 587 -1.14 -3.25 18.42
CA SER A 587 -0.62 -2.55 17.24
C SER A 587 0.10 -1.28 17.70
N SER A 588 1.05 -0.83 16.90
CA SER A 588 1.94 0.31 17.17
C SER A 588 1.20 1.64 17.34
N THR A 589 0.36 2.00 16.38
CA THR A 589 -0.31 3.30 16.34
C THR A 589 -1.60 3.25 15.53
N LEU A 590 -2.50 4.17 15.83
CA LEU A 590 -3.74 4.36 15.10
C LEU A 590 -3.42 5.20 13.87
N VAL A 591 -3.87 4.76 12.70
CA VAL A 591 -3.77 5.55 11.48
C VAL A 591 -5.15 6.05 11.11
N VAL A 592 -5.28 7.36 10.89
CA VAL A 592 -6.52 8.00 10.44
C VAL A 592 -6.34 8.42 8.99
N GLY A 593 -7.18 7.89 8.11
CA GLY A 593 -7.21 8.19 6.69
C GLY A 593 -8.43 8.99 6.26
N VAL A 594 -8.26 9.84 5.25
CA VAL A 594 -9.33 10.51 4.50
C VAL A 594 -9.40 9.90 3.11
N MET A 595 -10.56 9.38 2.73
CA MET A 595 -10.81 8.82 1.40
C MET A 595 -11.11 9.91 0.38
N ARG A 596 -10.85 9.62 -0.90
CA ARG A 596 -11.26 10.46 -2.02
C ARG A 596 -12.79 10.62 -2.13
N ASP A 597 -13.52 9.56 -1.81
CA ASP A 597 -14.97 9.55 -1.90
C ASP A 597 -15.63 10.46 -0.87
N GLU A 598 -16.76 11.04 -1.26
CA GLU A 598 -17.60 11.85 -0.40
C GLU A 598 -18.60 10.99 0.37
N GLN A 599 -18.95 11.40 1.59
CA GLN A 599 -20.01 10.74 2.34
C GLN A 599 -21.38 11.03 1.69
N PRO A 600 -22.18 10.00 1.35
CA PRO A 600 -23.45 10.20 0.62
C PRO A 600 -24.49 11.02 1.39
N PHE A 601 -24.46 10.96 2.70
CA PHE A 601 -25.32 11.75 3.56
C PHE A 601 -24.66 12.00 4.91
N HIS A 602 -25.05 13.08 5.58
CA HIS A 602 -24.61 13.43 6.92
C HIS A 602 -25.80 13.94 7.73
N VAL A 603 -25.94 13.48 8.97
CA VAL A 603 -26.94 14.00 9.91
C VAL A 603 -26.23 14.83 10.97
N GLU A 604 -26.72 16.03 11.20
CA GLU A 604 -26.19 16.98 12.17
C GLU A 604 -27.27 17.29 13.22
N PRO A 605 -26.97 17.18 14.52
CA PRO A 605 -27.88 17.63 15.56
C PRO A 605 -27.83 19.16 15.68
N GLY A 606 -28.97 19.78 15.95
CA GLY A 606 -29.07 21.23 16.17
C GLY A 606 -28.45 21.70 17.48
N ILE A 607 -28.04 20.78 18.35
CA ILE A 607 -27.32 21.02 19.61
C ILE A 607 -26.19 20.02 19.77
N VAL A 608 -25.11 20.41 20.42
CA VAL A 608 -23.98 19.53 20.76
C VAL A 608 -23.83 19.31 22.27
N THR A 609 -24.55 20.08 23.07
CA THR A 609 -24.62 19.99 24.53
C THR A 609 -26.06 20.21 25.00
N ALA A 610 -26.48 19.53 26.06
CA ALA A 610 -27.74 19.82 26.75
C ALA A 610 -27.63 19.57 28.27
N GLU A 611 -28.28 20.44 29.05
CA GLU A 611 -28.53 20.24 30.47
C GLU A 611 -29.99 19.83 30.63
N MET A 612 -30.24 18.72 31.33
CA MET A 612 -31.58 18.16 31.50
C MET A 612 -31.86 17.92 32.98
N THR A 613 -33.11 18.02 33.38
CA THR A 613 -33.55 17.50 34.68
C THR A 613 -34.35 16.21 34.46
N GLN A 614 -34.35 15.31 35.44
CA GLN A 614 -35.32 14.21 35.49
C GLN A 614 -36.76 14.73 35.31
N ASP A 615 -37.64 13.88 34.80
CA ASP A 615 -39.04 14.19 34.42
C ASP A 615 -39.19 15.29 33.35
N GLN A 616 -38.19 15.47 32.48
CA GLN A 616 -38.23 16.41 31.37
C GLN A 616 -38.07 15.73 30.00
N GLN A 617 -38.49 16.45 28.97
CA GLN A 617 -38.31 16.06 27.58
C GLN A 617 -37.23 16.92 26.90
N LEU A 618 -36.27 16.28 26.24
CA LEU A 618 -35.33 16.93 25.32
C LEU A 618 -35.80 16.74 23.87
N LEU A 619 -35.80 17.83 23.11
CA LEU A 619 -36.05 17.84 21.67
C LEU A 619 -34.77 18.21 20.95
N ILE A 620 -34.28 17.32 20.09
CA ILE A 620 -33.08 17.56 19.28
C ILE A 620 -33.51 17.67 17.81
N PRO A 621 -33.52 18.88 17.22
CA PRO A 621 -33.67 19.02 15.77
C PRO A 621 -32.51 18.32 15.07
N LEU A 622 -32.82 17.55 14.03
CA LEU A 622 -31.84 16.83 13.21
C LEU A 622 -31.94 17.35 11.78
N LYS A 623 -30.79 17.69 11.19
CA LYS A 623 -30.67 18.11 9.80
C LYS A 623 -29.93 17.04 9.00
N LEU A 624 -30.49 16.64 7.86
CA LEU A 624 -29.90 15.72 6.90
C LEU A 624 -29.36 16.48 5.70
N THR A 625 -28.04 16.43 5.51
CA THR A 625 -27.40 16.86 4.28
C THR A 625 -27.27 15.67 3.34
N ARG A 626 -27.86 15.78 2.14
CA ARG A 626 -27.83 14.76 1.08
C ARG A 626 -26.78 15.11 0.03
N ARG A 627 -25.98 14.13 -0.40
CA ARG A 627 -24.89 14.30 -1.38
C ARG A 627 -24.85 13.11 -2.34
N ALA A 628 -24.02 13.20 -3.39
CA ALA A 628 -23.82 12.12 -4.36
C ALA A 628 -25.12 11.48 -4.92
N GLY A 629 -26.18 12.28 -5.10
CA GLY A 629 -27.48 11.82 -5.61
C GLY A 629 -28.29 10.96 -4.64
N PHE A 630 -27.94 10.92 -3.35
CA PHE A 630 -28.67 10.17 -2.33
C PHE A 630 -30.01 10.83 -1.97
N ASP A 631 -31.11 10.07 -2.05
CA ASP A 631 -32.46 10.54 -1.67
C ASP A 631 -33.25 9.51 -0.83
N ASN A 632 -32.62 8.42 -0.41
CA ASN A 632 -33.34 7.38 0.34
C ASN A 632 -33.63 7.80 1.79
N LYS A 633 -34.54 7.07 2.43
CA LYS A 633 -34.83 7.16 3.87
C LYS A 633 -33.55 6.92 4.68
N VAL A 634 -33.44 7.60 5.81
CA VAL A 634 -32.37 7.43 6.80
C VAL A 634 -32.96 7.07 8.16
N ASP A 635 -32.59 5.92 8.71
CA ASP A 635 -32.94 5.48 10.06
C ASP A 635 -31.89 5.93 11.08
N ILE A 636 -32.32 6.37 12.26
CA ILE A 636 -31.45 6.88 13.31
C ILE A 636 -31.65 6.06 14.59
N ALA A 637 -30.56 5.53 15.13
CA ALA A 637 -30.51 4.77 16.36
C ALA A 637 -29.59 5.45 17.38
N PHE A 638 -30.00 5.46 18.64
CA PHE A 638 -29.29 6.15 19.71
C PHE A 638 -28.61 5.15 20.65
N ALA A 639 -27.45 5.53 21.18
CA ALA A 639 -26.73 4.81 22.23
C ALA A 639 -26.06 5.78 23.21
N GLY A 640 -25.64 5.29 24.37
CA GLY A 640 -24.94 6.09 25.39
C GLY A 640 -25.86 7.02 26.20
N GLN A 641 -27.18 6.91 26.02
CA GLN A 641 -28.16 7.58 26.88
C GLN A 641 -28.06 7.08 28.33
N PRO A 642 -28.39 7.93 29.32
CA PRO A 642 -28.58 7.51 30.69
C PRO A 642 -29.63 6.39 30.83
N GLY A 643 -29.54 5.63 31.93
CA GLY A 643 -30.58 4.65 32.27
C GLY A 643 -31.96 5.32 32.45
N ASN A 644 -33.04 4.60 32.14
CA ASN A 644 -34.43 5.03 32.24
C ASN A 644 -34.80 6.27 31.37
N VAL A 645 -34.28 6.33 30.14
CA VAL A 645 -34.68 7.34 29.14
C VAL A 645 -35.48 6.67 28.01
N ASP A 646 -36.68 7.18 27.72
CA ASP A 646 -37.49 6.70 26.59
C ASP A 646 -37.09 7.45 25.31
N ILE A 647 -36.81 6.67 24.26
CA ILE A 647 -36.38 7.17 22.95
C ILE A 647 -37.25 6.52 21.87
N PRO A 648 -38.26 7.23 21.34
CA PRO A 648 -39.03 6.75 20.20
C PRO A 648 -38.12 6.52 18.98
N LYS A 649 -38.54 5.63 18.06
CA LYS A 649 -37.82 5.43 16.79
C LYS A 649 -37.82 6.73 15.99
N VAL A 650 -36.66 7.09 15.43
CA VAL A 650 -36.49 8.29 14.61
C VAL A 650 -35.97 7.90 13.23
N ALA A 651 -36.57 8.50 12.20
CA ALA A 651 -36.10 8.40 10.83
C ALA A 651 -36.36 9.73 10.11
N ILE A 652 -35.53 10.01 9.09
CA ILE A 652 -35.77 11.08 8.13
C ILE A 652 -36.23 10.40 6.83
N GLU A 653 -37.52 10.53 6.55
CA GLU A 653 -38.16 9.89 5.40
C GLU A 653 -37.61 10.41 4.06
N LYS A 654 -37.80 9.63 3.00
CA LYS A 654 -37.41 10.02 1.63
C LYS A 654 -38.02 11.38 1.26
N GLY A 655 -37.22 12.24 0.63
CA GLY A 655 -37.63 13.61 0.27
C GLY A 655 -37.73 14.60 1.43
N LYS A 656 -37.48 14.20 2.68
CA LYS A 656 -37.35 15.09 3.83
C LYS A 656 -35.88 15.36 4.15
N ASP A 657 -35.60 16.52 4.74
CA ASP A 657 -34.25 16.98 5.10
C ASP A 657 -34.05 17.13 6.61
N SER A 658 -35.08 16.82 7.41
CA SER A 658 -35.06 17.07 8.84
C SER A 658 -36.04 16.17 9.60
N ALA A 659 -35.76 15.98 10.88
CA ALA A 659 -36.65 15.36 11.87
C ALA A 659 -36.35 15.95 13.25
N VAL A 660 -37.17 15.63 14.25
CA VAL A 660 -36.90 15.97 15.66
C VAL A 660 -36.82 14.69 16.46
N ALA A 661 -35.65 14.42 17.05
CA ALA A 661 -35.48 13.34 18.01
C ALA A 661 -35.99 13.77 19.39
N ARG A 662 -36.72 12.87 20.06
CA ARG A 662 -37.36 13.14 21.34
C ARG A 662 -36.79 12.19 22.39
N PHE A 663 -36.40 12.72 23.54
CA PHE A 663 -35.91 11.94 24.68
C PHE A 663 -36.73 12.32 25.89
N TYR A 664 -37.33 11.34 26.56
CA TYR A 664 -38.02 11.57 27.82
C TYR A 664 -37.21 10.96 28.97
N PHE A 665 -36.69 11.83 29.82
CA PHE A 665 -35.93 11.45 31.01
C PHE A 665 -36.92 11.20 32.13
N LYS A 666 -37.13 9.93 32.53
CA LYS A 666 -38.07 9.61 33.60
C LYS A 666 -37.65 10.23 34.94
N GLU A 667 -38.57 10.27 35.90
CA GLU A 667 -38.30 10.73 37.27
C GLU A 667 -37.13 9.99 37.95
N ASN A 668 -36.83 8.76 37.51
CA ASN A 668 -35.70 7.95 37.97
C ASN A 668 -34.58 7.77 36.92
N ALA A 669 -34.46 8.69 35.94
CA ALA A 669 -33.36 8.67 34.98
C ALA A 669 -32.00 8.80 35.69
N ALA A 670 -30.97 8.11 35.19
CA ALA A 670 -29.65 8.22 35.82
C ALA A 670 -29.11 9.65 35.73
N VAL A 671 -28.62 10.18 36.87
CA VAL A 671 -28.08 11.53 37.04
C VAL A 671 -26.59 11.55 36.68
N GLY A 672 -26.14 12.68 36.15
CA GLY A 672 -24.74 12.94 35.80
C GLY A 672 -24.50 13.06 34.29
N PRO A 673 -23.22 13.12 33.89
CA PRO A 673 -22.85 13.28 32.50
C PRO A 673 -23.19 12.03 31.68
N ALA A 674 -23.51 12.23 30.41
CA ALA A 674 -23.69 11.18 29.40
C ALA A 674 -23.28 11.69 28.01
N THR A 675 -23.01 10.77 27.09
CA THR A 675 -22.72 11.10 25.70
C THR A 675 -23.65 10.32 24.80
N LEU A 676 -24.57 11.04 24.15
CA LEU A 676 -25.51 10.47 23.22
C LEU A 676 -24.86 10.29 21.84
N LEU A 677 -24.68 9.04 21.46
CA LEU A 677 -24.22 8.62 20.14
C LEU A 677 -25.43 8.43 19.23
N MET A 678 -25.36 8.93 18.00
CA MET A 678 -26.44 8.83 17.03
C MET A 678 -25.93 8.09 15.79
N TYR A 679 -26.28 6.81 15.67
CA TYR A 679 -25.97 5.99 14.51
C TYR A 679 -27.00 6.20 13.43
N VAL A 680 -26.52 6.37 12.20
CA VAL A 680 -27.32 6.81 11.07
C VAL A 680 -27.16 5.79 9.95
N THR A 681 -28.25 5.20 9.47
CA THR A 681 -28.24 4.13 8.47
C THR A 681 -29.14 4.46 7.29
N GLY A 682 -28.65 4.27 6.06
CA GLY A 682 -29.44 4.46 4.84
C GLY A 682 -28.92 3.61 3.68
N GLN A 683 -29.79 3.24 2.74
CA GLN A 683 -29.39 2.49 1.55
C GLN A 683 -28.88 3.44 0.45
N VAL A 684 -27.63 3.30 0.03
CA VAL A 684 -26.96 4.20 -0.93
C VAL A 684 -26.81 3.52 -2.29
N PRO A 685 -27.24 4.15 -3.41
CA PRO A 685 -26.93 3.68 -4.77
C PRO A 685 -25.48 4.03 -5.13
N TYR A 686 -24.53 3.23 -4.63
CA TYR A 686 -23.10 3.52 -4.72
C TYR A 686 -22.49 3.07 -6.06
N ARG A 687 -21.70 3.95 -6.69
CA ARG A 687 -20.92 3.66 -7.90
C ARG A 687 -19.44 3.48 -7.55
N ARG A 688 -18.96 2.24 -7.54
CA ARG A 688 -17.56 1.91 -7.26
C ARG A 688 -16.66 2.40 -8.40
N ARG A 689 -15.52 3.04 -8.10
CA ARG A 689 -14.51 3.50 -9.08
C ARG A 689 -15.01 4.46 -10.16
N ILE A 690 -15.95 5.35 -9.81
CA ILE A 690 -16.52 6.29 -10.78
C ILE A 690 -15.47 7.19 -11.47
N TRP A 691 -14.32 7.42 -10.82
CA TRP A 691 -13.21 8.18 -11.39
C TRP A 691 -12.58 7.52 -12.63
N LEU A 692 -12.73 6.20 -12.82
CA LEU A 692 -12.25 5.51 -14.02
C LEU A 692 -12.95 6.00 -15.28
N VAL A 693 -14.21 6.41 -15.16
CA VAL A 693 -14.95 7.04 -16.28
C VAL A 693 -14.29 8.37 -16.65
N SER A 694 -13.98 9.21 -15.66
CA SER A 694 -13.31 10.49 -15.89
C SER A 694 -11.91 10.30 -16.51
N GLN A 695 -11.11 9.35 -16.04
CA GLN A 695 -9.81 9.04 -16.63
C GLN A 695 -9.92 8.52 -18.07
N ALA A 696 -10.88 7.63 -18.36
CA ALA A 696 -11.11 7.14 -19.71
C ALA A 696 -11.56 8.27 -20.65
N GLN A 697 -12.38 9.22 -20.16
CA GLN A 697 -12.78 10.41 -20.92
C GLN A 697 -11.59 11.32 -21.24
N GLU A 698 -10.63 11.49 -20.32
CA GLU A 698 -9.39 12.22 -20.60
C GLU A 698 -8.55 11.57 -21.69
N LYS A 699 -8.48 10.23 -21.72
CA LYS A 699 -7.82 9.49 -22.80
C LYS A 699 -8.51 9.69 -24.15
N VAL A 700 -9.85 9.70 -24.18
CA VAL A 700 -10.62 10.01 -25.39
C VAL A 700 -10.31 11.43 -25.88
N LYS A 701 -10.25 12.41 -24.98
CA LYS A 701 -9.87 13.77 -25.32
C LYS A 701 -8.47 13.82 -25.94
N ALA A 702 -7.48 13.24 -25.28
CA ALA A 702 -6.10 13.19 -25.79
C ALA A 702 -5.99 12.48 -27.15
N ALA A 703 -6.69 11.36 -27.33
CA ALA A 703 -6.72 10.64 -28.60
C ALA A 703 -7.40 11.44 -29.71
N THR A 704 -8.46 12.20 -29.38
CA THR A 704 -9.15 13.10 -30.31
C THR A 704 -8.24 14.23 -30.76
N ASP A 705 -7.53 14.87 -29.82
CA ASP A 705 -6.59 15.96 -30.13
C ASP A 705 -5.43 15.46 -31.04
N GLN A 706 -4.90 14.26 -30.76
CA GLN A 706 -3.86 13.65 -31.59
C GLN A 706 -4.35 13.28 -33.00
N LEU A 707 -5.58 12.77 -33.12
CA LEU A 707 -6.19 12.48 -34.41
C LEU A 707 -6.36 13.77 -35.22
N ALA A 708 -6.88 14.84 -34.61
CA ALA A 708 -7.03 16.14 -35.26
C ALA A 708 -5.69 16.70 -35.76
N ALA A 709 -4.64 16.63 -34.93
CA ALA A 709 -3.29 17.06 -35.33
C ALA A 709 -2.73 16.25 -36.51
N THR A 710 -2.99 14.94 -36.53
CA THR A 710 -2.53 14.05 -37.61
C THR A 710 -3.32 14.28 -38.91
N GLN A 711 -4.62 14.53 -38.80
CA GLN A 711 -5.47 14.90 -39.93
C GLN A 711 -5.03 16.21 -40.58
N LYS A 712 -4.60 17.18 -39.78
CA LYS A 712 -4.00 18.42 -40.28
C LYS A 712 -2.73 18.15 -41.09
N LYS A 713 -1.81 17.33 -40.57
CA LYS A 713 -0.58 16.94 -41.30
C LYS A 713 -0.88 16.25 -42.63
N LEU A 714 -1.90 15.39 -42.67
CA LEU A 714 -2.34 14.77 -43.92
C LEU A 714 -2.85 15.82 -44.92
N THR A 715 -3.64 16.79 -44.45
CA THR A 715 -4.15 17.88 -45.28
C THR A 715 -3.00 18.72 -45.85
N ASP A 716 -2.03 19.09 -45.01
CA ASP A 716 -0.85 19.85 -45.42
C ASP A 716 -0.01 19.07 -46.44
N ALA A 717 0.21 17.76 -46.22
CA ALA A 717 0.95 16.90 -47.15
C ALA A 717 0.23 16.77 -48.51
N LYS A 718 -1.10 16.63 -48.52
CA LYS A 718 -1.92 16.60 -49.75
C LYS A 718 -1.82 17.92 -50.52
N ALA A 719 -1.85 19.06 -49.83
CA ALA A 719 -1.69 20.36 -50.45
C ALA A 719 -0.31 20.52 -51.12
N VAL A 720 0.77 20.05 -50.48
CA VAL A 720 2.12 20.06 -51.06
C VAL A 720 2.20 19.16 -52.30
N GLN A 721 1.62 17.96 -52.23
CA GLN A 721 1.56 17.04 -53.38
C GLN A 721 0.81 17.66 -54.57
N GLU A 722 -0.35 18.27 -54.32
CA GLU A 722 -1.18 18.90 -55.36
C GLU A 722 -0.43 20.08 -56.01
N ALA A 723 0.13 20.98 -55.20
CA ALA A 723 0.89 22.13 -55.69
C ALA A 723 2.12 21.69 -56.52
N GLY A 724 2.87 20.70 -56.04
CA GLY A 724 4.01 20.14 -56.76
C GLY A 724 3.59 19.49 -58.09
N THR A 725 2.49 18.73 -58.10
CA THR A 725 1.97 18.07 -59.31
C THR A 725 1.55 19.10 -60.36
N LYS A 726 0.85 20.15 -59.95
CA LYS A 726 0.51 21.28 -60.83
C LYS A 726 1.75 21.93 -61.40
N LYS A 727 2.80 22.11 -60.58
CA LYS A 727 4.05 22.73 -61.03
C LYS A 727 4.81 21.88 -62.06
N VAL A 728 4.83 20.56 -61.88
CA VAL A 728 5.40 19.63 -62.86
C VAL A 728 4.64 19.71 -64.19
N ALA A 729 3.30 19.80 -64.15
CA ALA A 729 2.49 19.95 -65.37
C ALA A 729 2.77 21.28 -66.10
N GLU A 730 2.88 22.40 -65.37
CA GLU A 730 3.27 23.70 -65.94
C GLU A 730 4.66 23.65 -66.60
N LEU A 731 5.65 23.08 -65.91
CA LEU A 731 7.02 22.95 -66.42
C LEU A 731 7.08 22.03 -67.65
N THR A 732 6.28 20.96 -67.68
CA THR A 732 6.18 20.06 -68.84
C THR A 732 5.64 20.80 -70.07
N ALA A 733 4.60 21.62 -69.90
CA ALA A 733 4.05 22.45 -70.98
C ALA A 733 5.04 23.51 -71.48
N MET A 734 5.77 24.17 -70.56
CA MET A 734 6.84 25.11 -70.91
C MET A 734 7.98 24.43 -71.68
N LEU A 735 8.43 23.26 -71.25
CA LEU A 735 9.48 22.48 -71.93
C LEU A 735 9.09 22.16 -73.37
N LYS A 736 7.85 21.70 -73.60
CA LYS A 736 7.34 21.45 -74.96
C LYS A 736 7.45 22.70 -75.84
N THR A 737 7.04 23.85 -75.30
CA THR A 737 7.11 25.14 -76.02
C THR A 737 8.54 25.55 -76.32
N TYR A 738 9.46 25.42 -75.35
CA TYR A 738 10.87 25.76 -75.55
C TYR A 738 11.57 24.82 -76.53
N ASP A 739 11.25 23.53 -76.53
CA ASP A 739 11.78 22.56 -77.49
C ASP A 739 11.32 22.86 -78.93
N GLU A 740 10.05 23.23 -79.13
CA GLU A 740 9.53 23.67 -80.43
C GLU A 740 10.23 24.94 -80.93
N GLN A 741 10.38 25.94 -80.05
CA GLN A 741 11.11 27.18 -80.36
C GLN A 741 12.59 26.93 -80.67
N LEU A 742 13.26 26.04 -79.91
CA LEU A 742 14.65 25.65 -80.16
C LEU A 742 14.78 24.98 -81.54
N LYS A 743 13.89 24.05 -81.89
CA LYS A 743 13.87 23.41 -83.22
C LYS A 743 13.69 24.42 -84.35
N ALA A 744 12.78 25.39 -84.17
CA ALA A 744 12.56 26.45 -85.14
C ALA A 744 13.82 27.31 -85.33
N GLU A 745 14.46 27.74 -84.24
CA GLU A 745 15.68 28.56 -84.30
C GLU A 745 16.90 27.79 -84.86
N MET A 746 17.05 26.50 -84.53
CA MET A 746 18.08 25.65 -85.14
C MET A 746 17.88 25.48 -86.65
N THR A 747 16.62 25.33 -87.08
CA THR A 747 16.27 25.23 -88.51
C THR A 747 16.60 26.52 -89.22
N ALA A 748 16.19 27.66 -88.67
CA ALA A 748 16.51 28.99 -89.20
C ALA A 748 18.03 29.26 -89.27
N MET A 749 18.78 28.86 -88.24
CA MET A 749 20.25 28.95 -88.23
C MET A 749 20.86 28.08 -89.34
N LYS A 750 20.38 26.84 -89.52
CA LYS A 750 20.86 25.93 -90.57
C LYS A 750 20.58 26.50 -91.96
N THR A 751 19.41 27.08 -92.19
CA THR A 751 19.06 27.75 -93.45
C THR A 751 19.96 28.96 -93.70
N ALA A 752 20.16 29.83 -92.70
CA ALA A 752 21.07 30.97 -92.82
C ALA A 752 22.52 30.54 -93.10
N GLN A 753 22.98 29.45 -92.46
CA GLN A 753 24.30 28.87 -92.70
C GLN A 753 24.43 28.29 -94.12
N GLN A 754 23.39 27.63 -94.63
CA GLN A 754 23.38 27.12 -96.01
C GLN A 754 23.44 28.25 -97.03
N GLU A 755 22.68 29.33 -96.83
CA GLU A 755 22.72 30.52 -97.69
C GLU A 755 24.06 31.26 -97.59
N LEU A 756 24.66 31.31 -96.39
CA LEU A 756 26.03 31.82 -96.21
C LEU A 756 27.01 30.97 -97.03
N ASN A 757 26.96 29.63 -96.91
CA ASN A 757 27.84 28.74 -97.65
C ASN A 757 27.66 28.86 -99.18
N LYS A 758 26.42 28.98 -99.67
CA LYS A 758 26.14 29.23 -101.09
C LYS A 758 26.69 30.57 -101.55
N ALA A 759 26.53 31.64 -100.76
CA ALA A 759 27.08 32.95 -101.07
C ALA A 759 28.62 32.95 -101.06
N VAL A 760 29.25 32.17 -100.16
CA VAL A 760 30.72 31.97 -100.15
C VAL A 760 31.15 31.31 -101.46
N ALA A 761 30.51 30.20 -101.84
CA ALA A 761 30.82 29.48 -103.09
C ALA A 761 30.61 30.38 -104.32
N GLY A 762 29.50 31.13 -104.36
CA GLY A 762 29.22 32.09 -105.43
C GLY A 762 30.25 33.21 -105.52
N LYS A 763 30.72 33.75 -104.38
CA LYS A 763 31.76 34.78 -104.36
C LYS A 763 33.09 34.24 -104.87
N VAL A 764 33.47 33.02 -104.48
CA VAL A 764 34.69 32.35 -104.98
C VAL A 764 34.66 32.25 -106.50
N GLU A 765 33.53 31.83 -107.07
CA GLU A 765 33.39 31.67 -108.51
C GLU A 765 33.36 33.01 -109.26
N ALA A 766 32.62 34.01 -108.75
CA ALA A 766 32.61 35.36 -109.31
C ALA A 766 34.01 36.02 -109.24
N THR A 767 34.78 35.75 -108.19
CA THR A 767 36.16 36.23 -108.05
C THR A 767 37.08 35.58 -109.08
N LYS A 768 36.92 34.27 -109.34
CA LYS A 768 37.66 33.59 -110.42
C LYS A 768 37.36 34.19 -111.80
N GLN A 769 36.09 34.45 -112.09
CA GLN A 769 35.67 35.07 -113.35
C GLN A 769 36.22 36.49 -113.50
N LEU A 770 36.19 37.29 -112.43
CA LEU A 770 36.78 38.63 -112.40
C LEU A 770 38.30 38.58 -112.65
N LEU A 771 39.01 37.65 -112.00
CA LEU A 771 40.46 37.43 -112.22
C LEU A 771 40.77 37.04 -113.67
N ALA A 772 39.98 36.15 -114.27
CA ALA A 772 40.13 35.75 -115.67
C ALA A 772 39.89 36.90 -116.65
N LEU A 773 38.91 37.78 -116.37
CA LEU A 773 38.65 38.99 -117.16
C LEU A 773 39.74 40.06 -116.97
N GLN A 774 40.30 40.19 -115.78
CA GLN A 774 41.46 41.07 -115.52
C GLN A 774 42.70 40.60 -116.29
N GLU A 775 42.93 39.30 -116.38
CA GLU A 775 43.98 38.71 -117.23
C GLU A 775 43.73 38.96 -118.72
N LYS A 776 42.49 38.85 -119.20
CA LYS A 776 42.13 39.22 -120.58
C LYS A 776 42.31 40.71 -120.86
N LEU A 777 41.92 41.59 -119.94
CA LEU A 777 42.14 43.02 -120.05
C LEU A 777 43.63 43.35 -120.19
N LYS A 778 44.50 42.74 -119.35
CA LYS A 778 45.96 42.85 -119.48
C LYS A 778 46.44 42.44 -120.87
N ALA A 779 45.96 41.30 -121.38
CA ALA A 779 46.36 40.79 -122.69
C ALA A 779 45.96 41.73 -123.84
N VAL A 780 44.74 42.27 -123.81
CA VAL A 780 44.22 43.21 -124.83
C VAL A 780 44.97 44.56 -124.75
N SER A 781 45.25 45.06 -123.55
CA SER A 781 46.02 46.31 -123.36
C SER A 781 47.49 46.23 -123.80
N ALA A 782 48.01 45.03 -124.08
CA ALA A 782 49.39 44.79 -124.52
C ALA A 782 49.54 44.62 -126.05
N GLN A 783 48.45 44.63 -126.81
CA GLN A 783 48.44 44.34 -128.25
C GLN A 783 48.80 45.59 -129.09
N LYS A 784 49.76 45.48 -130.02
CA LYS A 784 50.19 46.56 -130.92
C LYS A 784 49.52 46.41 -132.30
N THR A 785 48.73 47.40 -132.72
CA THR A 785 48.05 47.47 -134.02
C THR A 785 48.12 48.90 -134.56
N GLU A 786 48.15 49.06 -135.89
CA GLU A 786 48.18 50.37 -136.58
C GLU A 786 46.79 51.05 -136.59
N ASP A 787 45.73 50.35 -136.19
CA ASP A 787 44.36 50.87 -136.00
C ASP A 787 44.11 51.20 -134.51
N VAL A 788 44.39 52.45 -134.14
CA VAL A 788 44.33 52.97 -132.77
C VAL A 788 42.89 53.00 -132.24
N ASP A 789 41.90 53.25 -133.10
CA ASP A 789 40.49 53.33 -132.69
C ASP A 789 39.93 51.95 -132.34
N ALA A 790 40.34 50.90 -133.06
CA ALA A 790 40.00 49.52 -132.71
C ALA A 790 40.64 49.07 -131.39
N ALA A 791 41.87 49.51 -131.09
CA ALA A 791 42.57 49.17 -129.85
C ALA A 791 41.94 49.84 -128.62
N ILE A 792 41.60 51.13 -128.72
CA ILE A 792 40.92 51.87 -127.65
C ILE A 792 39.57 51.20 -127.34
N LYS A 793 38.79 50.89 -128.39
CA LYS A 793 37.49 50.23 -128.22
C LYS A 793 37.60 48.85 -127.56
N ALA A 794 38.60 48.05 -127.93
CA ALA A 794 38.82 46.73 -127.32
C ALA A 794 39.22 46.83 -125.84
N VAL A 795 40.04 47.83 -125.47
CA VAL A 795 40.40 48.09 -124.07
C VAL A 795 39.22 48.64 -123.28
N GLU A 796 38.41 49.54 -123.86
CA GLU A 796 37.18 50.06 -123.25
C GLU A 796 36.15 48.95 -123.02
N GLU A 797 35.92 48.07 -123.99
CA GLU A 797 35.03 46.92 -123.87
C GLU A 797 35.52 45.92 -122.79
N ALA A 798 36.82 45.64 -122.74
CA ALA A 798 37.41 44.77 -121.71
C ALA A 798 37.37 45.42 -120.31
N THR A 799 37.58 46.74 -120.22
CA THR A 799 37.49 47.50 -118.95
C THR A 799 36.05 47.53 -118.46
N ALA A 800 35.09 47.79 -119.34
CA ALA A 800 33.66 47.72 -119.03
C ALA A 800 33.26 46.31 -118.55
N ALA A 801 33.81 45.24 -119.14
CA ALA A 801 33.58 43.87 -118.69
C ALA A 801 34.15 43.58 -117.30
N VAL A 802 35.34 44.09 -116.96
CA VAL A 802 35.93 43.97 -115.60
C VAL A 802 35.14 44.76 -114.56
N VAL A 803 34.73 46.00 -114.88
CA VAL A 803 33.88 46.83 -114.00
C VAL A 803 32.53 46.16 -113.77
N ALA A 804 31.90 45.63 -114.83
CA ALA A 804 30.66 44.86 -114.73
C ALA A 804 30.82 43.60 -113.87
N ALA A 805 31.95 42.88 -113.98
CA ALA A 805 32.25 41.69 -113.19
C ALA A 805 32.65 41.99 -111.73
N THR A 806 33.02 43.23 -111.41
CA THR A 806 33.35 43.65 -110.03
C THR A 806 32.10 43.76 -109.16
N LYS A 807 30.98 44.21 -109.76
CA LYS A 807 29.70 44.41 -109.06
C LYS A 807 29.16 43.14 -108.36
N PRO A 808 29.11 41.95 -109.02
CA PRO A 808 28.76 40.69 -108.35
C PRO A 808 29.63 40.36 -107.13
N VAL A 809 30.94 40.66 -107.18
CA VAL A 809 31.88 40.36 -106.09
C VAL A 809 31.63 41.27 -104.88
N THR A 810 31.41 42.57 -105.10
CA THR A 810 31.07 43.54 -104.04
C THR A 810 29.69 43.28 -103.42
N ASP A 811 28.69 42.94 -104.25
CA ASP A 811 27.33 42.62 -103.79
C ASP A 811 27.33 41.35 -102.94
N LEU A 812 28.06 40.30 -103.36
CA LEU A 812 28.23 39.08 -102.58
C LEU A 812 29.03 39.30 -101.30
N SER A 813 30.01 40.20 -101.29
CA SER A 813 30.76 40.54 -100.07
C SER A 813 29.87 41.20 -99.01
N THR A 814 28.99 42.11 -99.42
CA THR A 814 28.00 42.76 -98.55
C THR A 814 26.95 41.75 -98.04
N LYS A 815 26.50 40.85 -98.93
CA LYS A 815 25.58 39.75 -98.59
C LYS A 815 26.20 38.77 -97.59
N LEU A 816 27.49 38.44 -97.72
CA LEU A 816 28.22 37.58 -96.78
C LEU A 816 28.33 38.20 -95.39
N GLN A 817 28.62 39.50 -95.29
CA GLN A 817 28.69 40.20 -94.00
C GLN A 817 27.33 40.20 -93.30
N THR A 818 26.26 40.42 -94.07
CA THR A 818 24.87 40.36 -93.57
C THR A 818 24.48 38.95 -93.10
N LEU A 819 24.73 37.92 -93.91
CA LEU A 819 24.44 36.52 -93.58
C LEU A 819 25.28 36.03 -92.39
N SER A 820 26.54 36.45 -92.28
CA SER A 820 27.41 36.14 -91.14
C SER A 820 26.85 36.75 -89.85
N GLY A 821 26.38 38.00 -89.89
CA GLY A 821 25.68 38.64 -88.78
C GLY A 821 24.38 37.91 -88.40
N GLN A 822 23.60 37.44 -89.39
CA GLN A 822 22.38 36.67 -89.17
C GLN A 822 22.66 35.31 -88.52
N VAL A 823 23.70 34.59 -88.96
CA VAL A 823 24.13 33.32 -88.35
C VAL A 823 24.56 33.54 -86.90
N ALA A 824 25.36 34.58 -86.61
CA ALA A 824 25.79 34.90 -85.25
C ALA A 824 24.60 35.26 -84.33
N ALA A 825 23.64 36.05 -84.82
CA ALA A 825 22.43 36.39 -84.09
C ALA A 825 21.56 35.16 -83.80
N LYS A 826 21.39 34.27 -84.80
CA LYS A 826 20.62 33.03 -84.65
C LYS A 826 21.31 32.03 -83.72
N LYS A 827 22.63 31.93 -83.75
CA LYS A 827 23.41 31.14 -82.79
C LYS A 827 23.16 31.58 -81.35
N LYS A 828 23.17 32.90 -81.09
CA LYS A 828 22.86 33.45 -79.76
C LYS A 828 21.45 33.09 -79.29
N LEU A 829 20.46 33.13 -80.19
CA LEU A 829 19.09 32.70 -79.88
C LEU A 829 18.99 31.20 -79.61
N VAL A 830 19.70 30.36 -80.38
CA VAL A 830 19.82 28.92 -80.12
C VAL A 830 20.43 28.66 -78.74
N ASP A 831 21.56 29.30 -78.41
CA ASP A 831 22.24 29.14 -77.11
C ASP A 831 21.33 29.58 -75.95
N GLN A 832 20.56 30.67 -76.12
CA GLN A 832 19.55 31.12 -75.15
C GLN A 832 18.42 30.10 -74.97
N LYS A 833 17.90 29.51 -76.05
CA LYS A 833 16.84 28.50 -75.98
C LYS A 833 17.33 27.19 -75.35
N VAL A 834 18.55 26.77 -75.64
CA VAL A 834 19.21 25.64 -74.97
C VAL A 834 19.31 25.90 -73.46
N ALA A 835 19.70 27.09 -73.03
CA ALA A 835 19.73 27.45 -71.61
C ALA A 835 18.34 27.42 -70.96
N GLN A 836 17.30 27.90 -71.65
CA GLN A 836 15.91 27.84 -71.18
C GLN A 836 15.41 26.40 -71.01
N VAL A 837 15.67 25.53 -71.99
CA VAL A 837 15.34 24.09 -71.91
C VAL A 837 16.06 23.43 -70.72
N ASN A 838 17.37 23.65 -70.58
CA ASN A 838 18.16 23.05 -69.51
C ASN A 838 17.70 23.52 -68.12
N SER A 839 17.42 24.82 -67.96
CA SER A 839 16.92 25.38 -66.70
C SER A 839 15.54 24.84 -66.34
N ALA A 840 14.61 24.79 -67.30
CA ALA A 840 13.27 24.26 -67.07
C ALA A 840 13.30 22.75 -66.75
N LYS A 841 14.18 21.99 -67.40
CA LYS A 841 14.39 20.56 -67.13
C LYS A 841 14.95 20.31 -65.74
N ALA A 842 15.94 21.08 -65.31
CA ALA A 842 16.52 20.97 -63.96
C ALA A 842 15.47 21.26 -62.88
N GLU A 843 14.68 22.33 -63.04
CA GLU A 843 13.60 22.66 -62.10
C GLU A 843 12.48 21.60 -62.13
N MET A 844 12.14 21.06 -63.31
CA MET A 844 11.17 19.96 -63.43
C MET A 844 11.63 18.73 -62.66
N THR A 845 12.88 18.32 -62.78
CA THR A 845 13.44 17.19 -62.03
C THR A 845 13.39 17.44 -60.52
N LYS A 846 13.73 18.64 -60.06
CA LYS A 846 13.63 19.02 -58.64
C LYS A 846 12.19 18.94 -58.13
N GLN A 847 11.21 19.40 -58.92
CA GLN A 847 9.80 19.32 -58.55
C GLN A 847 9.25 17.90 -58.59
N GLN A 848 9.71 17.06 -59.52
CA GLN A 848 9.37 15.63 -59.54
C GLN A 848 9.84 14.92 -58.27
N VAL A 849 11.06 15.19 -57.79
CA VAL A 849 11.56 14.66 -56.51
C VAL A 849 10.71 15.17 -55.34
N THR A 850 10.31 16.44 -55.37
CA THR A 850 9.44 17.03 -54.33
C THR A 850 8.07 16.37 -54.30
N VAL A 851 7.48 16.08 -55.46
CA VAL A 851 6.20 15.36 -55.59
C VAL A 851 6.31 13.92 -55.09
N GLU A 852 7.37 13.19 -55.46
CA GLU A 852 7.57 11.81 -54.98
C GLU A 852 7.74 11.76 -53.45
N LYS A 853 8.48 12.71 -52.87
CA LYS A 853 8.56 12.85 -51.41
C LYS A 853 7.19 13.16 -50.81
N ALA A 854 6.44 14.12 -51.37
CA ALA A 854 5.12 14.49 -50.88
C ALA A 854 4.11 13.33 -50.96
N LYS A 855 4.18 12.49 -52.01
CA LYS A 855 3.38 11.26 -52.11
C LYS A 855 3.71 10.29 -50.98
N ALA A 856 4.99 10.07 -50.70
CA ALA A 856 5.41 9.21 -49.58
C ALA A 856 4.95 9.79 -48.23
N ASP A 857 5.05 11.11 -48.05
CA ASP A 857 4.57 11.82 -46.85
C ASP A 857 3.04 11.69 -46.69
N VAL A 858 2.27 11.75 -47.78
CA VAL A 858 0.81 11.50 -47.76
C VAL A 858 0.52 10.07 -47.35
N VAL A 859 1.18 9.06 -47.94
CA VAL A 859 0.99 7.65 -47.58
C VAL A 859 1.30 7.41 -46.10
N ALA A 860 2.41 7.97 -45.60
CA ALA A 860 2.78 7.89 -44.20
C ALA A 860 1.76 8.61 -43.29
N ALA A 861 1.26 9.77 -43.70
CA ALA A 861 0.24 10.51 -42.96
C ALA A 861 -1.10 9.78 -42.93
N GLU A 862 -1.53 9.13 -44.03
CA GLU A 862 -2.75 8.31 -44.08
C GLU A 862 -2.65 7.08 -43.16
N ALA A 863 -1.51 6.39 -43.16
CA ALA A 863 -1.25 5.30 -42.22
C ALA A 863 -1.32 5.77 -40.76
N ASN A 864 -0.75 6.95 -40.47
CA ASN A 864 -0.80 7.56 -39.14
C ASN A 864 -2.22 7.96 -38.73
N VAL A 865 -3.03 8.54 -39.63
CA VAL A 865 -4.45 8.85 -39.37
C VAL A 865 -5.18 7.57 -38.99
N LYS A 866 -5.05 6.49 -39.79
CA LYS A 866 -5.70 5.20 -39.52
C LYS A 866 -5.31 4.62 -38.16
N ALA A 867 -4.03 4.73 -37.78
CA ALA A 867 -3.57 4.31 -36.45
C ALA A 867 -4.19 5.15 -35.32
N ARG A 868 -4.34 6.47 -35.51
CA ARG A 868 -4.96 7.37 -34.52
C ARG A 868 -6.47 7.19 -34.42
N GLU A 869 -7.16 6.88 -35.51
CA GLU A 869 -8.58 6.49 -35.50
C GLU A 869 -8.80 5.22 -34.67
N ALA A 870 -7.95 4.20 -34.86
CA ALA A 870 -8.00 2.98 -34.07
C ALA A 870 -7.72 3.25 -32.57
N ALA A 871 -6.75 4.11 -32.26
CA ALA A 871 -6.45 4.51 -30.89
C ALA A 871 -7.61 5.26 -30.23
N LYS A 872 -8.26 6.20 -30.94
CA LYS A 872 -9.47 6.88 -30.46
C LYS A 872 -10.61 5.90 -30.21
N LYS A 873 -10.85 4.97 -31.15
CA LYS A 873 -11.88 3.93 -30.98
C LYS A 873 -11.61 3.06 -29.75
N ALA A 874 -10.35 2.69 -29.52
CA ALA A 874 -9.97 1.93 -28.32
C ALA A 874 -10.23 2.73 -27.04
N ALA A 875 -9.90 4.03 -27.01
CA ALA A 875 -10.22 4.91 -25.88
C ALA A 875 -11.73 5.06 -25.65
N ASP A 876 -12.53 5.18 -26.72
CA ASP A 876 -14.00 5.23 -26.63
C ASP A 876 -14.57 3.92 -26.03
N GLU A 877 -14.00 2.76 -26.39
CA GLU A 877 -14.38 1.47 -25.80
C GLU A 877 -13.94 1.35 -24.33
N GLU A 878 -12.83 1.97 -23.91
CA GLU A 878 -12.45 2.04 -22.49
C GLU A 878 -13.48 2.81 -21.66
N VAL A 879 -14.04 3.91 -22.18
CA VAL A 879 -15.11 4.66 -21.50
C VAL A 879 -16.33 3.77 -21.28
N LYS A 880 -16.79 3.06 -22.32
CA LYS A 880 -17.94 2.14 -22.21
C LYS A 880 -17.69 1.04 -21.17
N LYS A 881 -16.49 0.47 -21.14
CA LYS A 881 -16.11 -0.53 -20.12
C LYS A 881 -16.10 0.07 -18.72
N ALA A 882 -15.58 1.29 -18.55
CA ALA A 882 -15.59 2.00 -17.28
C ALA A 882 -17.02 2.31 -16.81
N GLU A 883 -17.91 2.77 -17.69
CA GLU A 883 -19.32 3.00 -17.38
C GLU A 883 -20.04 1.70 -16.98
N ALA A 884 -19.79 0.61 -17.69
CA ALA A 884 -20.35 -0.70 -17.35
C ALA A 884 -19.83 -1.24 -16.00
N ALA A 885 -18.56 -1.02 -15.69
CA ALA A 885 -17.94 -1.44 -14.43
C ALA A 885 -18.39 -0.60 -13.22
N THR A 886 -18.86 0.63 -13.44
CA THR A 886 -19.22 1.59 -12.39
C THR A 886 -20.74 1.66 -12.14
N LYS A 887 -21.50 0.65 -12.61
CA LYS A 887 -22.94 0.56 -12.38
C LYS A 887 -23.29 0.68 -10.88
N PRO A 888 -24.34 1.45 -10.54
CA PRO A 888 -24.71 1.66 -9.14
C PRO A 888 -25.19 0.36 -8.50
N GLN A 889 -24.72 0.11 -7.28
CA GLN A 889 -25.19 -0.98 -6.43
C GLN A 889 -25.76 -0.39 -5.13
N ASN A 890 -26.93 -0.87 -4.73
CA ASN A 890 -27.50 -0.49 -3.44
C ASN A 890 -26.67 -1.13 -2.30
N LYS A 891 -26.05 -0.29 -1.48
CA LYS A 891 -25.27 -0.68 -0.30
C LYS A 891 -25.92 -0.11 0.95
N ASN A 892 -26.02 -0.89 2.02
CA ASN A 892 -26.43 -0.34 3.30
C ASN A 892 -25.25 0.43 3.87
N TYR A 893 -25.43 1.73 4.10
CA TYR A 893 -24.40 2.58 4.68
C TYR A 893 -24.79 2.98 6.09
N ARG A 894 -23.92 2.65 7.07
CA ARG A 894 -24.03 3.13 8.45
C ARG A 894 -22.87 4.05 8.81
N THR A 895 -23.20 5.15 9.46
CA THR A 895 -22.27 6.15 9.98
C THR A 895 -22.77 6.65 11.34
N ILE A 896 -22.15 7.70 11.87
CA ILE A 896 -22.49 8.31 13.15
C ILE A 896 -22.58 9.84 13.00
N ALA A 897 -23.50 10.51 13.66
CA ALA A 897 -23.46 11.97 13.72
C ALA A 897 -22.46 12.46 14.80
N VAL A 898 -22.20 13.76 14.84
CA VAL A 898 -21.47 14.38 15.96
C VAL A 898 -22.21 14.08 17.26
N PRO A 899 -21.52 13.60 18.32
CA PRO A 899 -22.18 13.23 19.58
C PRO A 899 -22.76 14.44 20.30
N VAL A 900 -23.86 14.24 21.04
CA VAL A 900 -24.43 15.25 21.94
C VAL A 900 -24.04 14.93 23.36
N ARG A 901 -23.36 15.86 24.03
CA ARG A 901 -23.03 15.74 25.45
C ARG A 901 -24.23 16.16 26.28
N LEU A 902 -24.56 15.35 27.27
CA LEU A 902 -25.71 15.58 28.13
C LEU A 902 -25.22 15.61 29.57
N ASN A 903 -25.87 16.41 30.40
CA ASN A 903 -25.74 16.31 31.84
C ASN A 903 -27.13 16.33 32.46
N VAL A 904 -27.47 15.27 33.18
CA VAL A 904 -28.79 15.10 33.79
C VAL A 904 -28.70 15.43 35.27
N HIS A 905 -29.56 16.34 35.72
CA HIS A 905 -29.72 16.74 37.11
C HIS A 905 -30.90 16.03 37.75
N MET A 906 -30.82 15.85 39.06
CA MET A 906 -31.94 15.34 39.84
C MET A 906 -33.10 16.36 39.83
N THR A 907 -34.34 15.88 39.77
CA THR A 907 -35.51 16.76 39.96
C THR A 907 -35.44 17.38 41.36
N PRO A 908 -35.53 18.72 41.51
CA PRO A 908 -35.72 19.33 42.82
C PRO A 908 -36.95 18.68 43.45
N GLY A 909 -36.77 18.00 44.59
CA GLY A 909 -37.79 17.12 45.16
C GLY A 909 -39.16 17.79 45.17
N LYS A 910 -40.19 17.08 44.70
CA LYS A 910 -41.58 17.45 45.00
C LYS A 910 -41.63 17.60 46.51
N VAL A 911 -41.85 18.82 46.99
CA VAL A 911 -42.25 19.04 48.38
C VAL A 911 -43.53 18.24 48.51
N ALA A 912 -43.44 17.07 49.13
CA ALA A 912 -44.61 16.34 49.54
C ALA A 912 -45.40 17.33 50.38
N ALA A 913 -46.57 17.76 49.88
CA ALA A 913 -47.52 18.43 50.73
C ALA A 913 -47.79 17.45 51.87
N ALA A 914 -47.22 17.72 53.03
CA ALA A 914 -47.61 17.08 54.26
C ALA A 914 -49.08 17.44 54.45
N VAL A 915 -49.97 16.50 54.14
CA VAL A 915 -51.38 16.52 54.51
C VAL A 915 -51.62 15.34 55.42
#